data_AF-A0A369VUL7-F1
#
_entry.id   AF-A0A369VUL7-F1
#
_cell.length_a   1.000
_cell.length_b   1.000
_cell.length_c   1.000
_cell.angle_alpha   90.00
_cell.angle_beta   90.00
_cell.angle_gamma   90.00
#
_symmetry.space_group_name_H-M   'P 1'
#
loop_
_entity.id
_entity.type
_entity.pdbx_description
1 polymer ?
#
loop_
_entity_poly.entity_id
_entity_poly.type
_entity_poly.pdbx_seq_one_letter_code
_entity_poly.pdbx_strand_id
1 'polypeptide(L)'
;MLRYPLIAPQPPRLSDMTDGLRRIEASGTFSNNGPEVRAFEAEATERLFGGKGASLAVSNATLGLMVAIHEAAGPHSGGKLALMPALTFAATGQAALWAGLTPLICDIDRDDWGACARAEERLLAEHGERVAVIVPYATFGNAIDLDRYAWLSREFGVGVVIDAAASLGTTDADGEGFGADAPFAVVYSMHATKTFAVAEGGLIHSGNAALIDSLRGRINFGFQGHRSASVLGVNAKLPEVTALMARAKLAEIDAVCANRSAVDAAYAAHLDGLTLQKTSGRRRAMQFMPALLPRELAPRRDAILAALAEDGIGAATYFSPHLGQQPLFRDRAMLTATPVADEIAARIVSLPITDAMAPADAAIVSDAMNRIVADERARLAAPPRGAVAEVVIVGGGPAGTALLTAATKRGLLPSFARGLVLIERDEVVGGGRLGHYAINSDSTAETFLSAVKDNAHPELAALVDHPVGRAVARHSGALGVPLFEAGPLLRETGDRLATLVTHHGGTVLTGHEVLATRQLPGGLWSTTVRRRADGTTFEQLSRNVVIATGGHQPLDRLATMEVAGAPLRDLAADRLMQSDEVLALGGLAQVADLLAGRRAPKVAVIGGSTSALTAVALMLRSRPGIPFGTGGVTLLHRRPLRPFYHSVEAARAEGFTDFTDDDICPVSGFVYRLGGFRLEARELVLRMLQVDGRAPDPRVATHRIAGEEDEAARAIVREADLVVAALGYRPYALSVAQADGTPLDLAAAHDRPMVDPHCRVLDAGGAPVPGLYGIGLAAGFVPWGHLGGEKSFRGQANGLWLWQNDVGLMIVDQILGGQVQGGEARAVA
;
A
#
# COMPACT_ATOMS: atom_id res chain seq x y z
N MET A 1 -18.96 -13.53 32.52
CA MET A 1 -18.54 -14.46 31.45
C MET A 1 -19.17 -13.94 30.16
N LEU A 2 -18.42 -13.87 29.05
CA LEU A 2 -18.99 -13.43 27.77
C LEU A 2 -20.08 -14.42 27.33
N ARG A 3 -21.17 -13.90 26.75
CA ARG A 3 -22.25 -14.73 26.20
C ARG A 3 -21.78 -15.47 24.95
N TYR A 4 -20.99 -14.80 24.10
CA TYR A 4 -20.40 -15.34 22.88
C TYR A 4 -18.88 -15.19 22.94
N PRO A 5 -18.15 -16.06 23.65
CA PRO A 5 -16.69 -15.98 23.68
C PRO A 5 -16.10 -16.25 22.28
N LEU A 6 -15.05 -15.53 21.90
CA LEU A 6 -14.34 -15.78 20.64
C LEU A 6 -13.85 -17.24 20.52
N ILE A 7 -13.37 -17.78 21.63
CA ILE A 7 -12.80 -19.12 21.73
C ILE A 7 -13.47 -19.83 22.91
N ALA A 8 -14.11 -20.97 22.64
CA ALA A 8 -14.64 -21.90 23.64
C ALA A 8 -14.20 -23.32 23.30
N PRO A 9 -13.06 -23.79 23.85
CA PRO A 9 -12.54 -25.13 23.58
C PRO A 9 -13.54 -26.23 23.96
N GLN A 10 -13.73 -27.20 23.06
CA GLN A 10 -14.50 -28.43 23.32
C GLN A 10 -13.72 -29.68 22.91
N PRO A 11 -12.66 -30.02 23.65
CA PRO A 11 -11.98 -31.28 23.44
C PRO A 11 -12.76 -32.46 24.02
N PRO A 12 -12.50 -33.69 23.54
CA PRO A 12 -13.05 -34.90 24.14
C PRO A 12 -12.69 -34.99 25.63
N ARG A 13 -13.65 -35.45 26.44
CA ARG A 13 -13.49 -35.51 27.90
C ARG A 13 -12.77 -36.78 28.29
N LEU A 14 -11.56 -36.65 28.86
CA LEU A 14 -10.79 -37.80 29.34
C LEU A 14 -11.55 -38.67 30.35
N SER A 15 -12.45 -38.09 31.16
CA SER A 15 -13.33 -38.81 32.09
C SER A 15 -14.19 -39.86 31.38
N ASP A 16 -14.55 -39.60 30.14
CA ASP A 16 -15.45 -40.44 29.35
C ASP A 16 -14.66 -41.54 28.60
N MET A 17 -13.32 -41.49 28.66
CA MET A 17 -12.38 -42.35 27.93
C MET A 17 -11.65 -43.35 28.83
N THR A 18 -12.25 -43.69 29.97
CA THR A 18 -11.62 -44.49 31.03
C THR A 18 -11.05 -45.82 30.52
N ASP A 19 -11.75 -46.52 29.60
CA ASP A 19 -11.25 -47.79 29.07
C ASP A 19 -10.01 -47.62 28.19
N GLY A 20 -9.91 -46.53 27.44
CA GLY A 20 -8.69 -46.19 26.68
C GLY A 20 -7.52 -45.89 27.61
N LEU A 21 -7.76 -45.12 28.68
CA LEU A 21 -6.74 -44.82 29.68
C LEU A 21 -6.22 -46.11 30.37
N ARG A 22 -7.12 -47.02 30.75
CA ARG A 22 -6.72 -48.33 31.31
C ARG A 22 -5.88 -49.16 30.34
N ARG A 23 -6.13 -49.11 29.03
CA ARG A 23 -5.29 -49.80 28.03
C ARG A 23 -3.87 -49.23 27.99
N ILE A 24 -3.75 -47.90 28.02
CA ILE A 24 -2.46 -47.22 28.07
C ILE A 24 -1.68 -47.65 29.32
N GLU A 25 -2.31 -47.58 30.50
CA GLU A 25 -1.72 -47.97 31.78
C GLU A 25 -1.30 -49.45 31.79
N ALA A 26 -2.18 -50.35 31.36
CA ALA A 26 -1.91 -51.80 31.31
C ALA A 26 -0.75 -52.15 30.35
N SER A 27 -0.59 -51.39 29.25
CA SER A 27 0.50 -51.60 28.29
C SER A 27 1.84 -51.03 28.73
N GLY A 28 1.86 -50.11 29.71
CA GLY A 28 3.04 -49.34 30.10
C GLY A 28 3.59 -48.41 29.02
N THR A 29 2.87 -48.21 27.90
CA THR A 29 3.31 -47.39 26.76
C THR A 29 2.59 -46.06 26.78
N PHE A 30 3.30 -44.97 27.11
CA PHE A 30 2.73 -43.62 27.24
C PHE A 30 3.16 -42.64 26.13
N SER A 31 4.18 -43.00 25.34
CA SER A 31 4.74 -42.15 24.27
C SER A 31 5.54 -43.00 23.29
N ASN A 32 6.31 -42.35 22.42
CA ASN A 32 7.22 -42.96 21.45
C ASN A 32 6.53 -43.86 20.42
N ASN A 33 5.55 -43.29 19.71
CA ASN A 33 4.85 -43.94 18.61
C ASN A 33 4.17 -45.25 19.05
N GLY A 34 3.41 -45.18 20.15
CA GLY A 34 2.71 -46.32 20.73
C GLY A 34 1.43 -46.69 19.95
N PRO A 35 0.67 -47.68 20.44
CA PRO A 35 -0.53 -48.16 19.78
C PRO A 35 -1.58 -47.08 19.47
N GLU A 36 -1.85 -46.15 20.38
CA GLU A 36 -2.89 -45.13 20.21
C GLU A 36 -2.45 -44.07 19.18
N VAL A 37 -1.17 -43.67 19.17
CA VAL A 37 -0.61 -42.77 18.13
C VAL A 37 -0.68 -43.42 16.76
N ARG A 38 -0.23 -44.68 16.60
CA ARG A 38 -0.26 -45.37 15.30
C ARG A 38 -1.68 -45.55 14.78
N ALA A 39 -2.63 -45.88 15.67
CA ALA A 39 -4.03 -45.98 15.31
C ALA A 39 -4.59 -44.62 14.84
N PHE A 40 -4.30 -43.54 15.57
CA PHE A 40 -4.71 -42.20 15.16
C PHE A 40 -4.14 -41.79 13.80
N GLU A 41 -2.85 -42.00 13.56
CA GLU A 41 -2.20 -41.66 12.30
C GLU A 41 -2.86 -42.39 11.12
N ALA A 42 -3.09 -43.70 11.25
CA ALA A 42 -3.74 -44.51 10.23
C ALA A 42 -5.21 -44.08 10.00
N GLU A 43 -5.97 -43.88 11.06
CA GLU A 43 -7.37 -43.43 10.99
C GLU A 43 -7.48 -42.03 10.37
N ALA A 44 -6.53 -41.12 10.67
CA ALA A 44 -6.49 -39.79 10.09
C ALA A 44 -6.16 -39.84 8.59
N THR A 45 -5.17 -40.64 8.18
CA THR A 45 -4.85 -40.88 6.76
C THR A 45 -6.07 -41.40 6.00
N GLU A 46 -6.74 -42.42 6.53
CA GLU A 46 -7.91 -43.01 5.90
C GLU A 46 -9.08 -42.01 5.80
N ARG A 47 -9.47 -41.41 6.93
CA ARG A 47 -10.72 -40.63 7.02
C ARG A 47 -10.62 -39.20 6.54
N LEU A 48 -9.48 -38.54 6.75
CA LEU A 48 -9.31 -37.13 6.38
C LEU A 48 -8.65 -36.97 5.01
N PHE A 49 -7.84 -37.94 4.58
CA PHE A 49 -7.02 -37.83 3.36
C PHE A 49 -7.28 -38.96 2.35
N GLY A 50 -8.40 -39.69 2.51
CA GLY A 50 -8.84 -40.70 1.55
C GLY A 50 -7.89 -41.89 1.38
N GLY A 51 -7.10 -42.21 2.41
CA GLY A 51 -6.11 -43.29 2.38
C GLY A 51 -4.85 -42.97 1.58
N LYS A 52 -4.68 -41.72 1.12
CA LYS A 52 -3.52 -41.28 0.33
C LYS A 52 -2.39 -40.82 1.23
N GLY A 53 -1.15 -41.10 0.85
CA GLY A 53 0.03 -40.65 1.60
C GLY A 53 0.19 -41.27 2.98
N ALA A 54 0.72 -40.49 3.93
CA ALA A 54 0.88 -40.89 5.32
C ALA A 54 0.77 -39.68 6.26
N SER A 55 0.39 -39.93 7.50
CA SER A 55 0.30 -38.92 8.55
C SER A 55 1.27 -39.18 9.71
N LEU A 56 1.75 -38.10 10.32
CA LEU A 56 2.66 -38.11 11.47
C LEU A 56 2.13 -37.20 12.57
N ALA A 57 1.82 -37.78 13.72
CA ALA A 57 1.38 -37.02 14.88
C ALA A 57 2.57 -36.40 15.61
N VAL A 58 2.45 -35.11 15.94
CA VAL A 58 3.48 -34.33 16.64
C VAL A 58 2.88 -33.63 17.86
N SER A 59 3.72 -33.27 18.82
CA SER A 59 3.30 -32.66 20.08
C SER A 59 2.63 -31.29 19.92
N ASN A 60 2.97 -30.53 18.87
CA ASN A 60 2.24 -29.35 18.41
C ASN A 60 2.67 -28.97 16.97
N ALA A 61 1.87 -28.13 16.30
CA ALA A 61 2.14 -27.69 14.94
C ALA A 61 3.42 -26.87 14.79
N THR A 62 3.84 -26.09 15.78
CA THR A 62 5.06 -25.29 15.71
C THR A 62 6.29 -26.19 15.59
N LEU A 63 6.37 -27.24 16.41
CA LEU A 63 7.44 -28.24 16.30
C LEU A 63 7.35 -29.01 14.98
N GLY A 64 6.14 -29.27 14.48
CA GLY A 64 5.93 -29.85 13.16
C GLY A 64 6.49 -28.98 12.03
N LEU A 65 6.19 -27.68 12.05
CA LEU A 65 6.73 -26.70 11.11
C LEU A 65 8.25 -26.63 11.22
N MET A 66 8.82 -26.60 12.43
CA MET A 66 10.28 -26.55 12.62
C MET A 66 10.99 -27.71 11.92
N VAL A 67 10.53 -28.96 12.13
CA VAL A 67 11.16 -30.13 11.50
C VAL A 67 10.89 -30.20 10.00
N ALA A 68 9.68 -29.84 9.55
CA ALA A 68 9.31 -29.86 8.14
C ALA A 68 10.08 -28.80 7.34
N ILE A 69 10.20 -27.59 7.87
CA ILE A 69 10.95 -26.48 7.26
C ILE A 69 12.44 -26.86 7.17
N HIS A 70 13.01 -27.42 8.24
CA HIS A 70 14.40 -27.87 8.23
C HIS A 70 14.64 -28.98 7.20
N GLU A 71 13.75 -29.97 7.10
CA GLU A 71 13.84 -31.04 6.10
C GLU A 71 13.72 -30.49 4.67
N ALA A 72 12.73 -29.63 4.41
CA ALA A 72 12.48 -29.06 3.08
C ALA A 72 13.59 -28.11 2.61
N ALA A 73 14.20 -27.36 3.52
CA ALA A 73 15.32 -26.46 3.21
C ALA A 73 16.62 -27.21 2.88
N GLY A 74 16.74 -28.47 3.32
CA GLY A 74 17.94 -29.28 3.17
C GLY A 74 19.17 -28.71 3.90
N PRO A 75 20.36 -29.29 3.67
CA PRO A 75 21.61 -28.77 4.22
C PRO A 75 21.90 -27.36 3.70
N HIS A 76 22.16 -26.42 4.60
CA HIS A 76 22.52 -25.05 4.25
C HIS A 76 23.63 -24.49 5.14
N SER A 77 24.41 -23.57 4.56
CA SER A 77 25.21 -22.62 5.34
C SER A 77 24.35 -21.36 5.52
N GLY A 78 24.40 -20.73 6.70
CA GLY A 78 23.45 -19.68 7.10
C GLY A 78 23.27 -18.53 6.09
N GLY A 79 22.18 -17.78 6.21
CA GLY A 79 21.83 -16.70 5.27
C GLY A 79 20.79 -17.09 4.20
N LYS A 80 20.29 -18.33 4.26
CA LYS A 80 19.13 -18.79 3.49
C LYS A 80 17.82 -18.21 4.03
N LEU A 81 16.85 -18.09 3.13
CA LEU A 81 15.57 -17.43 3.36
C LEU A 81 14.41 -18.44 3.38
N ALA A 82 13.41 -18.16 4.20
CA ALA A 82 12.10 -18.82 4.17
C ALA A 82 11.05 -17.82 3.72
N LEU A 83 10.54 -17.96 2.49
CA LEU A 83 9.53 -17.07 1.93
C LEU A 83 8.16 -17.37 2.52
N MET A 84 7.48 -16.38 3.09
CA MET A 84 6.17 -16.56 3.74
C MET A 84 5.32 -15.28 3.72
N PRO A 85 3.98 -15.39 3.78
CA PRO A 85 3.10 -14.22 3.78
C PRO A 85 3.19 -13.41 5.07
N ALA A 86 2.92 -12.11 4.97
CA ALA A 86 2.83 -11.21 6.10
C ALA A 86 1.68 -11.53 7.06
N LEU A 87 0.56 -12.04 6.55
CA LEU A 87 -0.63 -12.38 7.34
C LEU A 87 -0.62 -13.86 7.73
N THR A 88 0.22 -14.21 8.70
CA THR A 88 0.24 -15.53 9.33
C THR A 88 0.52 -15.40 10.83
N PHE A 89 0.35 -16.49 11.58
CA PHE A 89 0.67 -16.53 13.00
C PHE A 89 2.19 -16.55 13.25
N ALA A 90 2.63 -16.00 14.38
CA ALA A 90 4.06 -15.88 14.71
C ALA A 90 4.82 -17.22 14.68
N ALA A 91 4.13 -18.35 14.89
CA ALA A 91 4.72 -19.67 14.83
C ALA A 91 5.38 -20.00 13.49
N THR A 92 4.82 -19.56 12.35
CA THR A 92 5.39 -19.81 11.02
C THR A 92 6.78 -19.18 10.90
N GLY A 93 6.89 -17.89 11.24
CA GLY A 93 8.15 -17.15 11.21
C GLY A 93 9.15 -17.64 12.25
N GLN A 94 8.70 -17.98 13.46
CA GLN A 94 9.59 -18.54 14.48
C GLN A 94 10.10 -19.93 14.10
N ALA A 95 9.30 -20.78 13.47
CA ALA A 95 9.73 -22.10 13.01
C ALA A 95 10.86 -21.99 11.98
N ALA A 96 10.78 -21.01 11.06
CA ALA A 96 11.87 -20.71 10.14
C ALA A 96 13.14 -20.24 10.86
N LEU A 97 13.03 -19.35 11.84
CA LEU A 97 14.17 -18.89 12.65
C LEU A 97 14.84 -20.06 13.38
N TRP A 98 14.05 -20.95 14.00
CA TRP A 98 14.55 -22.15 14.66
C TRP A 98 15.21 -23.15 13.69
N ALA A 99 14.78 -23.18 12.43
CA ALA A 99 15.41 -23.95 11.36
C ALA A 99 16.70 -23.30 10.80
N GLY A 100 17.12 -22.16 11.34
CA GLY A 100 18.32 -21.42 10.93
C GLY A 100 18.12 -20.57 9.68
N LEU A 101 16.86 -20.29 9.30
CA LEU A 101 16.51 -19.49 8.13
C LEU A 101 16.07 -18.09 8.55
N THR A 102 16.28 -17.12 7.66
CA THR A 102 15.75 -15.76 7.81
C THR A 102 14.37 -15.69 7.15
N PRO A 103 13.28 -15.34 7.85
CA PRO A 103 11.98 -15.13 7.20
C PRO A 103 12.08 -14.02 6.15
N LEU A 104 11.62 -14.29 4.93
CA LEU A 104 11.42 -13.31 3.87
C LEU A 104 9.92 -13.07 3.76
N ILE A 105 9.47 -11.90 4.20
CA ILE A 105 8.04 -11.60 4.32
C ILE A 105 7.52 -10.98 3.03
N CYS A 106 6.52 -11.61 2.41
CA CYS A 106 5.83 -11.11 1.21
C CYS A 106 4.43 -10.57 1.52
N ASP A 107 3.91 -9.75 0.60
CA ASP A 107 2.55 -9.23 0.69
C ASP A 107 1.49 -10.31 0.41
N ILE A 108 0.23 -9.99 0.70
CA ILE A 108 -0.90 -10.91 0.60
C ILE A 108 -1.85 -10.54 -0.54
N ASP A 109 -2.69 -11.48 -0.96
CA ASP A 109 -3.78 -11.21 -1.88
C ASP A 109 -4.90 -10.42 -1.18
N ARG A 110 -5.51 -9.47 -1.90
CA ARG A 110 -6.55 -8.59 -1.36
C ARG A 110 -7.86 -9.33 -1.09
N ASP A 111 -8.13 -10.40 -1.82
CA ASP A 111 -9.43 -11.07 -1.80
C ASP A 111 -9.41 -12.27 -0.86
N ASP A 112 -8.44 -13.18 -1.02
CA ASP A 112 -8.37 -14.41 -0.21
C ASP A 112 -7.45 -14.31 1.03
N TRP A 113 -6.68 -13.22 1.12
CA TRP A 113 -5.79 -12.89 2.23
C TRP A 113 -4.61 -13.86 2.44
N GLY A 114 -4.42 -14.81 1.53
CA GLY A 114 -3.26 -15.70 1.45
C GLY A 114 -2.05 -15.02 0.79
N ALA A 115 -0.99 -15.77 0.51
CA ALA A 115 0.21 -15.22 -0.11
C ALA A 115 -0.09 -14.69 -1.53
N CYS A 116 0.35 -13.46 -1.84
CA CYS A 116 0.16 -12.89 -3.18
C CYS A 116 1.08 -13.58 -4.19
N ALA A 117 0.48 -14.23 -5.19
CA ALA A 117 1.25 -14.98 -6.20
C ALA A 117 2.31 -14.12 -6.91
N ARG A 118 1.95 -12.89 -7.29
CA ARG A 118 2.87 -11.94 -7.94
C ARG A 118 4.00 -11.48 -7.01
N ALA A 119 3.72 -11.33 -5.72
CA ALA A 119 4.73 -10.94 -4.75
C ALA A 119 5.75 -12.07 -4.53
N GLU A 120 5.27 -13.33 -4.43
CA GLU A 120 6.14 -14.50 -4.33
C GLU A 120 7.02 -14.67 -5.57
N GLU A 121 6.44 -14.63 -6.77
CA GLU A 121 7.18 -14.77 -8.03
C GLU A 121 8.25 -13.69 -8.19
N ARG A 122 7.93 -12.43 -7.86
CA ARG A 122 8.90 -11.33 -7.84
C ARG A 122 10.07 -11.61 -6.90
N LEU A 123 9.78 -12.08 -5.67
CA LEU A 123 10.81 -12.33 -4.67
C LEU A 123 11.63 -13.59 -4.96
N LEU A 124 11.04 -14.60 -5.60
CA LEU A 124 11.78 -15.74 -6.13
C LEU A 124 12.68 -15.32 -7.30
N ALA A 125 12.25 -14.40 -8.15
CA ALA A 125 13.12 -13.85 -9.19
C ALA A 125 14.28 -13.01 -8.61
N GLU A 126 14.03 -12.24 -7.54
CA GLU A 126 15.03 -11.36 -6.92
C GLU A 126 15.99 -12.09 -5.96
N HIS A 127 15.49 -13.13 -5.27
CA HIS A 127 16.21 -13.80 -4.18
C HIS A 127 16.25 -15.31 -4.28
N GLY A 128 15.80 -15.92 -5.40
CA GLY A 128 15.60 -17.36 -5.54
C GLY A 128 16.78 -18.21 -5.09
N GLU A 129 18.02 -17.82 -5.43
CA GLU A 129 19.23 -18.54 -5.01
C GLU A 129 19.42 -18.62 -3.48
N ARG A 130 18.82 -17.69 -2.74
CA ARG A 130 18.85 -17.64 -1.27
C ARG A 130 17.60 -18.24 -0.64
N VAL A 131 16.49 -18.35 -1.36
CA VAL A 131 15.26 -18.98 -0.84
C VAL A 131 15.48 -20.49 -0.77
N ALA A 132 15.45 -21.04 0.44
CA ALA A 132 15.56 -22.49 0.63
C ALA A 132 14.19 -23.16 0.69
N VAL A 133 13.17 -22.44 1.17
CA VAL A 133 11.83 -22.98 1.39
C VAL A 133 10.77 -21.89 1.26
N ILE A 134 9.62 -22.25 0.68
CA ILE A 134 8.40 -21.45 0.67
C ILE A 134 7.44 -22.03 1.71
N VAL A 135 6.89 -21.17 2.57
CA VAL A 135 6.01 -21.53 3.68
C VAL A 135 4.70 -20.76 3.60
N PRO A 136 3.80 -21.09 2.65
CA PRO A 136 2.50 -20.43 2.57
C PRO A 136 1.60 -20.83 3.74
N TYR A 137 0.67 -19.95 4.10
CA TYR A 137 -0.35 -20.20 5.11
C TYR A 137 -1.73 -20.37 4.47
N ALA A 138 -2.38 -21.50 4.75
CA ALA A 138 -3.77 -21.78 4.41
C ALA A 138 -4.72 -20.93 5.27
N THR A 139 -4.85 -19.68 4.86
CA THR A 139 -5.29 -18.58 5.73
C THR A 139 -6.71 -18.77 6.26
N PHE A 140 -6.85 -18.81 7.59
CA PHE A 140 -8.13 -19.02 8.29
C PHE A 140 -8.90 -20.29 7.90
N GLY A 141 -8.18 -21.36 7.51
CA GLY A 141 -8.78 -22.64 7.15
C GLY A 141 -9.16 -22.74 5.67
N ASN A 142 -8.83 -21.74 4.86
CA ASN A 142 -9.06 -21.73 3.42
C ASN A 142 -8.18 -22.76 2.70
N ALA A 143 -8.68 -23.34 1.60
CA ALA A 143 -7.82 -24.13 0.72
C ALA A 143 -6.91 -23.19 -0.11
N ILE A 144 -5.75 -23.68 -0.55
CA ILE A 144 -4.87 -22.94 -1.47
C ILE A 144 -4.46 -23.85 -2.62
N ASP A 145 -4.02 -23.25 -3.73
CA ASP A 145 -3.57 -23.98 -4.91
C ASP A 145 -2.22 -24.69 -4.63
N LEU A 146 -2.29 -25.98 -4.32
CA LEU A 146 -1.12 -26.80 -4.03
C LEU A 146 -0.33 -27.15 -5.29
N ASP A 147 -0.98 -27.19 -6.46
CA ASP A 147 -0.33 -27.46 -7.75
C ASP A 147 0.62 -26.32 -8.11
N ARG A 148 0.23 -25.07 -7.82
CA ARG A 148 1.11 -23.91 -7.97
C ARG A 148 2.37 -24.04 -7.12
N TYR A 149 2.28 -24.47 -5.86
CA TYR A 149 3.47 -24.63 -5.03
C TYR A 149 4.33 -25.82 -5.48
N ALA A 150 3.71 -26.90 -5.98
CA ALA A 150 4.45 -27.99 -6.60
C ALA A 150 5.20 -27.52 -7.87
N TRP A 151 4.60 -26.64 -8.68
CA TRP A 151 5.24 -26.01 -9.82
C TRP A 151 6.40 -25.11 -9.39
N LEU A 152 6.21 -24.21 -8.42
CA LEU A 152 7.27 -23.34 -7.89
C LEU A 152 8.47 -24.12 -7.38
N SER A 153 8.21 -25.22 -6.66
CA SER A 153 9.27 -26.10 -6.16
C SER A 153 10.13 -26.66 -7.31
N ARG A 154 9.51 -27.08 -8.41
CA ARG A 154 10.21 -27.60 -9.59
C ARG A 154 10.97 -26.52 -10.35
N GLU A 155 10.35 -25.38 -10.61
CA GLU A 155 10.96 -24.32 -11.42
C GLU A 155 12.12 -23.62 -10.71
N PHE A 156 11.99 -23.38 -9.40
CA PHE A 156 12.99 -22.64 -8.63
C PHE A 156 13.89 -23.54 -7.79
N GLY A 157 13.64 -24.85 -7.75
CA GLY A 157 14.44 -25.80 -6.96
C GLY A 157 14.34 -25.56 -5.44
N VAL A 158 13.20 -25.04 -4.96
CA VAL A 158 12.98 -24.66 -3.56
C VAL A 158 12.11 -25.67 -2.83
N GLY A 159 12.35 -25.85 -1.53
CA GLY A 159 11.48 -26.64 -0.67
C GLY A 159 10.11 -25.99 -0.48
N VAL A 160 9.11 -26.78 -0.09
CA VAL A 160 7.76 -26.29 0.24
C VAL A 160 7.30 -26.93 1.53
N VAL A 161 6.70 -26.13 2.41
CA VAL A 161 5.97 -26.61 3.60
C VAL A 161 4.71 -25.79 3.74
N ILE A 162 3.54 -26.42 3.76
CA ILE A 162 2.29 -25.68 3.93
C ILE A 162 1.99 -25.56 5.42
N ASP A 163 1.87 -24.33 5.91
CA ASP A 163 1.25 -24.08 7.20
C ASP A 163 -0.28 -24.16 7.03
N ALA A 164 -0.85 -25.26 7.51
CA ALA A 164 -2.27 -25.54 7.50
C ALA A 164 -2.83 -25.62 8.93
N ALA A 165 -2.22 -24.88 9.87
CA ALA A 165 -2.51 -25.02 11.30
C ALA A 165 -4.00 -24.85 11.66
N ALA A 166 -4.78 -24.13 10.86
CA ALA A 166 -6.21 -23.91 11.06
C ALA A 166 -7.11 -24.71 10.10
N SER A 167 -6.58 -25.68 9.34
CA SER A 167 -7.29 -26.29 8.20
C SER A 167 -7.57 -27.79 8.34
N LEU A 168 -7.35 -28.39 9.52
CA LEU A 168 -7.61 -29.83 9.70
C LEU A 168 -9.13 -30.11 9.64
N GLY A 169 -9.57 -30.81 8.59
CA GLY A 169 -10.99 -31.02 8.26
C GLY A 169 -11.52 -30.18 7.09
N THR A 170 -10.71 -29.24 6.57
CA THR A 170 -10.98 -28.53 5.31
C THR A 170 -10.95 -29.51 4.14
N THR A 171 -11.85 -29.33 3.18
CA THR A 171 -11.83 -30.05 1.89
C THR A 171 -11.63 -29.08 0.73
N ASP A 172 -10.88 -29.51 -0.26
CA ASP A 172 -10.61 -28.73 -1.47
C ASP A 172 -11.82 -28.65 -2.42
N ALA A 173 -11.60 -28.12 -3.63
CA ALA A 173 -12.67 -27.91 -4.61
C ALA A 173 -13.22 -29.23 -5.18
N ASP A 174 -12.41 -30.29 -5.19
CA ASP A 174 -12.79 -31.63 -5.63
C ASP A 174 -13.52 -32.40 -4.53
N GLY A 175 -13.43 -31.91 -3.29
CA GLY A 175 -14.06 -32.49 -2.11
C GLY A 175 -13.15 -33.45 -1.36
N GLU A 176 -11.88 -33.51 -1.72
CA GLU A 176 -10.85 -34.30 -1.05
C GLU A 176 -10.32 -33.53 0.17
N GLY A 177 -9.70 -34.25 1.11
CA GLY A 177 -9.01 -33.61 2.22
C GLY A 177 -7.94 -32.65 1.73
N PHE A 178 -7.97 -31.40 2.21
CA PHE A 178 -6.95 -30.43 1.82
C PHE A 178 -5.56 -31.00 2.11
N GLY A 179 -4.68 -31.03 1.11
CA GLY A 179 -3.33 -31.58 1.25
C GLY A 179 -3.17 -33.09 1.08
N ALA A 180 -4.24 -33.86 0.79
CA ALA A 180 -4.18 -35.33 0.68
C ALA A 180 -3.09 -35.85 -0.27
N ASP A 181 -2.96 -35.24 -1.46
CA ASP A 181 -1.98 -35.62 -2.48
C ASP A 181 -0.75 -34.70 -2.53
N ALA A 182 -0.56 -33.84 -1.52
CA ALA A 182 0.54 -32.89 -1.51
C ALA A 182 1.90 -33.61 -1.42
N PRO A 183 2.83 -33.40 -2.38
CA PRO A 183 4.13 -34.08 -2.38
C PRO A 183 5.09 -33.57 -1.30
N PHE A 184 4.71 -32.50 -0.61
CA PHE A 184 5.43 -31.85 0.48
C PHE A 184 4.66 -31.94 1.79
N ALA A 185 5.28 -31.53 2.90
CA ALA A 185 4.67 -31.54 4.22
C ALA A 185 3.58 -30.48 4.35
N VAL A 186 2.40 -30.89 4.81
CA VAL A 186 1.30 -30.02 5.21
C VAL A 186 1.09 -30.16 6.72
N VAL A 187 1.22 -29.06 7.47
CA VAL A 187 1.27 -29.09 8.94
C VAL A 187 0.00 -28.51 9.54
N TYR A 188 -0.68 -29.30 10.36
CA TYR A 188 -1.93 -28.98 11.03
C TYR A 188 -1.74 -28.85 12.54
N SER A 189 -2.57 -28.02 13.18
CA SER A 189 -2.63 -27.91 14.64
C SER A 189 -3.88 -28.60 15.17
N MET A 190 -3.70 -29.28 16.31
CA MET A 190 -4.77 -29.86 17.12
C MET A 190 -4.87 -29.16 18.48
N HIS A 191 -4.32 -27.93 18.59
CA HIS A 191 -4.42 -27.12 19.80
C HIS A 191 -5.89 -26.93 20.19
N ALA A 192 -6.17 -26.82 21.50
CA ALA A 192 -7.52 -26.75 22.07
C ALA A 192 -8.42 -25.65 21.48
N THR A 193 -7.85 -24.64 20.83
CA THR A 193 -8.59 -23.54 20.20
C THR A 193 -8.93 -23.77 18.73
N LYS A 194 -8.48 -24.88 18.12
CA LYS A 194 -8.73 -25.25 16.73
C LYS A 194 -10.05 -26.02 16.58
N THR A 195 -10.53 -26.12 15.34
CA THR A 195 -11.72 -26.92 14.99
C THR A 195 -11.53 -28.39 15.40
N PHE A 196 -10.36 -28.95 15.12
CA PHE A 196 -9.91 -30.23 15.66
C PHE A 196 -9.27 -30.02 17.05
N ALA A 197 -10.09 -29.72 18.06
CA ALA A 197 -9.62 -29.46 19.42
C ALA A 197 -9.31 -30.74 20.20
N VAL A 198 -8.07 -30.89 20.65
CA VAL A 198 -7.71 -31.78 21.78
C VAL A 198 -7.15 -30.93 22.93
N ALA A 199 -5.93 -31.16 23.40
CA ALA A 199 -5.23 -30.22 24.28
C ALA A 199 -4.11 -29.52 23.49
N GLU A 200 -2.95 -30.16 23.41
CA GLU A 200 -1.83 -29.78 22.57
C GLU A 200 -1.57 -30.90 21.58
N GLY A 201 -1.33 -30.56 20.32
CA GLY A 201 -1.05 -31.55 19.29
C GLY A 201 -0.90 -30.94 17.90
N GLY A 202 -0.33 -31.71 16.98
CA GLY A 202 -0.28 -31.39 15.57
C GLY A 202 -0.22 -32.65 14.72
N LEU A 203 -0.46 -32.48 13.43
CA LEU A 203 -0.40 -33.54 12.44
C LEU A 203 0.39 -33.03 11.25
N ILE A 204 1.35 -33.80 10.76
CA ILE A 204 1.97 -33.55 9.47
C ILE A 204 1.42 -34.60 8.51
N HIS A 205 0.95 -34.16 7.34
CA HIS A 205 0.51 -35.05 6.28
C HIS A 205 1.31 -34.79 5.00
N SER A 206 1.51 -35.83 4.20
CA SER A 206 2.03 -35.72 2.85
C SER A 206 1.63 -36.94 2.03
N GLY A 207 1.35 -36.73 0.74
CA GLY A 207 1.26 -37.78 -0.27
C GLY A 207 2.55 -38.58 -0.44
N ASN A 208 3.69 -38.04 0.02
CA ASN A 208 4.97 -38.74 0.03
C ASN A 208 5.24 -39.43 1.39
N ALA A 209 4.93 -40.72 1.47
CA ALA A 209 5.15 -41.52 2.69
C ALA A 209 6.63 -41.56 3.13
N ALA A 210 7.59 -41.52 2.20
CA ALA A 210 9.00 -41.52 2.56
C ALA A 210 9.45 -40.23 3.27
N LEU A 211 8.84 -39.08 2.92
CA LEU A 211 9.04 -37.82 3.64
C LEU A 211 8.55 -37.95 5.08
N ILE A 212 7.38 -38.56 5.28
CA ILE A 212 6.81 -38.78 6.61
C ILE A 212 7.69 -39.69 7.47
N ASP A 213 8.26 -40.75 6.90
CA ASP A 213 9.20 -41.63 7.60
C ASP A 213 10.50 -40.91 8.00
N SER A 214 11.02 -40.03 7.14
CA SER A 214 12.17 -39.17 7.46
C SER A 214 11.85 -38.25 8.65
N LEU A 215 10.71 -37.56 8.60
CA LEU A 215 10.26 -36.66 9.67
C LEU A 215 10.01 -37.42 10.99
N ARG A 216 9.54 -38.67 10.93
CA ARG A 216 9.32 -39.52 12.10
C ARG A 216 10.63 -39.77 12.88
N GLY A 217 11.74 -39.96 12.17
CA GLY A 217 13.07 -40.04 12.78
C GLY A 217 13.46 -38.72 13.45
N ARG A 218 13.24 -37.59 12.78
CA ARG A 218 13.60 -36.25 13.29
C ARG A 218 12.83 -35.82 14.53
N ILE A 219 11.53 -36.09 14.61
CA ILE A 219 10.74 -35.78 15.82
C ILE A 219 11.11 -36.67 17.02
N ASN A 220 11.91 -37.71 16.77
CA ASN A 220 12.43 -38.64 17.76
C ASN A 220 13.97 -38.60 17.81
N PHE A 221 14.51 -37.41 18.05
CA PHE A 221 15.95 -37.16 18.24
C PHE A 221 16.84 -37.45 17.03
N GLY A 222 16.28 -37.59 15.83
CA GLY A 222 17.04 -37.90 14.62
C GLY A 222 17.53 -39.35 14.58
N PHE A 223 16.85 -40.24 15.30
CA PHE A 223 17.22 -41.65 15.38
C PHE A 223 16.90 -42.39 14.08
N GLN A 224 17.91 -43.11 13.56
CA GLN A 224 17.77 -44.11 12.50
C GLN A 224 18.26 -45.46 13.02
N GLY A 225 17.48 -46.54 12.82
CA GLY A 225 17.85 -47.89 13.29
C GLY A 225 17.96 -48.00 14.82
N HIS A 226 19.14 -48.41 15.33
CA HIS A 226 19.39 -48.76 16.74
C HIS A 226 19.44 -47.57 17.73
N ARG A 227 18.52 -46.60 17.64
CA ARG A 227 18.46 -45.40 18.50
C ARG A 227 19.78 -44.58 18.50
N SER A 228 20.47 -44.57 17.37
CA SER A 228 21.62 -43.69 17.15
C SER A 228 21.16 -42.44 16.40
N ALA A 229 21.49 -41.25 16.91
CA ALA A 229 21.19 -40.00 16.23
C ALA A 229 22.12 -39.84 15.03
N SER A 230 21.56 -39.86 13.82
CA SER A 230 22.32 -39.74 12.56
C SER A 230 22.06 -38.41 11.86
N VAL A 231 20.99 -37.72 12.22
CA VAL A 231 20.60 -36.40 11.69
C VAL A 231 20.15 -35.50 12.84
N LEU A 232 20.05 -34.19 12.58
CA LEU A 232 19.46 -33.28 13.54
C LEU A 232 17.98 -33.63 13.78
N GLY A 233 17.61 -33.77 15.05
CA GLY A 233 16.24 -34.00 15.47
C GLY A 233 15.90 -33.31 16.78
N VAL A 234 14.63 -33.38 17.13
CA VAL A 234 14.04 -32.79 18.34
C VAL A 234 13.20 -33.83 19.07
N ASN A 235 12.65 -33.48 20.23
CA ASN A 235 11.58 -34.25 20.84
C ASN A 235 10.23 -33.58 20.54
N ALA A 236 9.53 -34.09 19.53
CA ALA A 236 8.21 -33.57 19.15
C ALA A 236 7.16 -34.70 19.05
N LYS A 237 7.37 -35.80 19.77
CA LYS A 237 6.46 -36.96 19.77
C LYS A 237 5.14 -36.62 20.47
N LEU A 238 4.01 -37.05 19.90
CA LEU A 238 2.71 -36.95 20.57
C LEU A 238 2.60 -38.02 21.70
N PRO A 239 2.11 -37.67 22.90
CA PRO A 239 1.78 -38.64 23.95
C PRO A 239 0.56 -39.52 23.59
N GLU A 240 0.54 -40.76 24.07
CA GLU A 240 -0.55 -41.73 23.80
C GLU A 240 -1.91 -41.25 24.32
N VAL A 241 -1.94 -40.55 25.46
CA VAL A 241 -3.17 -39.99 26.04
C VAL A 241 -3.78 -38.94 25.12
N THR A 242 -2.95 -38.08 24.51
CA THR A 242 -3.45 -37.09 23.55
C THR A 242 -3.88 -37.76 22.24
N ALA A 243 -3.17 -38.81 21.80
CA ALA A 243 -3.59 -39.58 20.62
C ALA A 243 -4.96 -40.23 20.83
N LEU A 244 -5.21 -40.78 22.03
CA LEU A 244 -6.53 -41.27 22.42
C LEU A 244 -7.61 -40.18 22.27
N MET A 245 -7.36 -38.95 22.77
CA MET A 245 -8.27 -37.82 22.56
C MET A 245 -8.43 -37.47 21.08
N ALA A 246 -7.35 -37.50 20.30
CA ALA A 246 -7.39 -37.18 18.87
C ALA A 246 -8.26 -38.17 18.09
N ARG A 247 -8.22 -39.46 18.42
CA ARG A 247 -9.12 -40.47 17.83
C ARG A 247 -10.58 -40.18 18.13
N ALA A 248 -10.90 -39.77 19.36
CA ALA A 248 -12.27 -39.37 19.70
C ALA A 248 -12.71 -38.12 18.94
N LYS A 249 -11.87 -37.07 18.84
CA LYS A 249 -12.22 -35.86 18.08
C LYS A 249 -12.36 -36.17 16.58
N LEU A 250 -11.56 -37.09 16.05
CA LEU A 250 -11.68 -37.57 14.66
C LEU A 250 -13.04 -38.21 14.39
N ALA A 251 -13.68 -38.87 15.37
CA ALA A 251 -15.03 -39.40 15.22
C ALA A 251 -16.09 -38.30 15.03
N GLU A 252 -15.86 -37.10 15.55
CA GLU A 252 -16.83 -35.99 15.58
C GLU A 252 -16.58 -34.93 14.49
N ILE A 253 -15.41 -34.95 13.84
CA ILE A 253 -14.92 -33.84 13.02
C ILE A 253 -15.87 -33.41 11.90
N ASP A 254 -16.54 -34.35 11.23
CA ASP A 254 -17.46 -34.02 10.15
C ASP A 254 -18.69 -33.25 10.64
N ALA A 255 -19.25 -33.65 11.79
CA ALA A 255 -20.38 -32.95 12.40
C ALA A 255 -19.96 -31.57 12.91
N VAL A 256 -18.77 -31.46 13.51
CA VAL A 256 -18.21 -30.18 13.97
C VAL A 256 -18.00 -29.21 12.79
N CYS A 257 -17.36 -29.67 11.72
CA CYS A 257 -17.14 -28.87 10.52
C CYS A 257 -18.47 -28.49 9.85
N ALA A 258 -19.43 -29.41 9.75
CA ALA A 258 -20.75 -29.11 9.18
C ALA A 258 -21.50 -28.03 9.98
N ASN A 259 -21.50 -28.12 11.32
CA ASN A 259 -22.11 -27.09 12.16
C ASN A 259 -21.43 -25.73 11.98
N ARG A 260 -20.09 -25.69 12.03
CA ARG A 260 -19.33 -24.45 11.84
C ARG A 260 -19.54 -23.84 10.46
N SER A 261 -19.68 -24.65 9.40
CA SER A 261 -20.05 -24.17 8.05
C SER A 261 -21.44 -23.56 8.01
N ALA A 262 -22.42 -24.10 8.75
CA ALA A 262 -23.75 -23.52 8.83
C ALA A 262 -23.74 -22.15 9.57
N VAL A 263 -22.92 -22.02 10.61
CA VAL A 263 -22.69 -20.75 11.32
C VAL A 263 -21.98 -19.73 10.42
N ASP A 264 -20.96 -20.15 9.67
CA ASP A 264 -20.25 -19.33 8.66
C ASP A 264 -21.21 -18.78 7.60
N ALA A 265 -22.06 -19.64 7.03
CA ALA A 265 -23.07 -19.24 6.06
C ALA A 265 -24.10 -18.25 6.66
N ALA A 266 -24.46 -18.42 7.93
CA ALA A 266 -25.35 -17.49 8.61
C ALA A 266 -24.71 -16.11 8.79
N TYR A 267 -23.44 -16.02 9.21
CA TYR A 267 -22.71 -14.75 9.22
C TYR A 267 -22.67 -14.10 7.84
N ALA A 268 -22.35 -14.88 6.79
CA ALA A 268 -22.29 -14.36 5.43
C ALA A 268 -23.62 -13.78 4.93
N ALA A 269 -24.74 -14.31 5.43
CA ALA A 269 -26.08 -13.82 5.09
C ALA A 269 -26.54 -12.60 5.91
N HIS A 270 -25.98 -12.38 7.11
CA HIS A 270 -26.47 -11.35 8.05
C HIS A 270 -25.51 -10.19 8.29
N LEU A 271 -24.19 -10.37 8.12
CA LEU A 271 -23.23 -9.28 8.22
C LEU A 271 -23.41 -8.31 7.06
N ASP A 272 -23.56 -7.03 7.39
CA ASP A 272 -23.74 -5.96 6.41
C ASP A 272 -22.60 -4.93 6.52
N GLY A 273 -22.13 -4.46 5.37
CA GLY A 273 -21.09 -3.44 5.29
C GLY A 273 -19.66 -3.89 5.65
N LEU A 274 -19.43 -5.16 6.00
CA LEU A 274 -18.09 -5.72 6.20
C LEU A 274 -17.63 -6.47 4.94
N THR A 275 -16.31 -6.52 4.71
CA THR A 275 -15.73 -7.36 3.64
C THR A 275 -15.35 -8.72 4.21
N LEU A 276 -15.89 -9.79 3.63
CA LEU A 276 -15.54 -11.17 4.00
C LEU A 276 -14.42 -11.71 3.10
N GLN A 277 -13.68 -12.69 3.61
CA GLN A 277 -12.62 -13.38 2.86
C GLN A 277 -13.22 -14.09 1.65
N LYS A 278 -12.56 -14.02 0.50
CA LYS A 278 -12.88 -14.89 -0.64
C LYS A 278 -12.46 -16.32 -0.30
N THR A 279 -13.42 -17.22 -0.29
CA THR A 279 -13.22 -18.61 0.14
C THR A 279 -12.97 -19.53 -1.06
N SER A 280 -12.21 -20.59 -0.82
CA SER A 280 -11.93 -21.68 -1.76
C SER A 280 -12.12 -23.03 -1.05
N GLY A 281 -12.28 -24.08 -1.86
CA GLY A 281 -12.63 -25.42 -1.38
C GLY A 281 -14.13 -25.59 -1.10
N ARG A 282 -14.55 -26.84 -0.86
CA ARG A 282 -15.97 -27.16 -0.57
C ARG A 282 -16.34 -26.96 0.90
N ARG A 283 -15.38 -27.08 1.82
CA ARG A 283 -15.61 -26.95 3.27
C ARG A 283 -14.36 -26.38 3.94
N ARG A 284 -14.53 -25.40 4.83
CA ARG A 284 -13.43 -24.85 5.66
C ARG A 284 -13.57 -25.29 7.12
N ALA A 285 -12.46 -25.65 7.75
CA ALA A 285 -12.40 -25.90 9.19
C ALA A 285 -12.34 -24.58 9.99
N MET A 286 -13.43 -23.80 9.94
CA MET A 286 -13.48 -22.43 10.47
C MET A 286 -13.17 -22.32 11.96
N GLN A 287 -12.07 -21.66 12.33
CA GLN A 287 -11.72 -21.41 13.74
C GLN A 287 -12.56 -20.27 14.36
N PHE A 288 -12.79 -19.21 13.58
CA PHE A 288 -13.55 -18.00 13.89
C PHE A 288 -14.01 -17.39 12.55
N MET A 289 -14.87 -16.38 12.57
CA MET A 289 -15.30 -15.63 11.38
C MET A 289 -14.41 -14.39 11.18
N PRO A 290 -13.50 -14.36 10.19
CA PRO A 290 -12.70 -13.17 9.93
C PRO A 290 -13.43 -12.23 8.95
N ALA A 291 -13.43 -10.93 9.24
CA ALA A 291 -14.07 -9.91 8.44
C ALA A 291 -13.28 -8.59 8.49
N LEU A 292 -13.38 -7.76 7.46
CA LEU A 292 -12.78 -6.43 7.43
C LEU A 292 -13.84 -5.38 7.69
N LEU A 293 -13.53 -4.49 8.63
CA LEU A 293 -14.26 -3.24 8.78
C LEU A 293 -14.16 -2.40 7.49
N PRO A 294 -15.15 -1.54 7.24
CA PRO A 294 -15.00 -0.43 6.31
C PRO A 294 -13.70 0.35 6.55
N ARG A 295 -13.07 0.86 5.49
CA ARG A 295 -11.77 1.54 5.60
C ARG A 295 -11.82 2.73 6.55
N GLU A 296 -12.88 3.51 6.45
CA GLU A 296 -13.14 4.68 7.27
C GLU A 296 -13.27 4.34 8.77
N LEU A 297 -13.56 3.09 9.12
CA LEU A 297 -13.67 2.61 10.49
C LEU A 297 -12.40 1.95 11.05
N ALA A 298 -11.33 1.81 10.26
CA ALA A 298 -10.08 1.20 10.75
C ALA A 298 -9.55 1.86 12.05
N PRO A 299 -9.52 3.21 12.17
CA PRO A 299 -9.07 3.88 13.41
C PRO A 299 -10.01 3.67 14.62
N ARG A 300 -11.24 3.19 14.37
CA ARG A 300 -12.28 2.95 15.38
C ARG A 300 -12.41 1.48 15.76
N ARG A 301 -11.61 0.59 15.16
CA ARG A 301 -11.65 -0.86 15.41
C ARG A 301 -11.61 -1.21 16.90
N ASP A 302 -10.72 -0.59 17.67
CA ASP A 302 -10.60 -0.90 19.10
C ASP A 302 -11.85 -0.46 19.89
N ALA A 303 -12.48 0.65 19.50
CA ALA A 303 -13.75 1.10 20.07
C ALA A 303 -14.91 0.16 19.70
N ILE A 304 -14.91 -0.37 18.47
CA ILE A 304 -15.88 -1.37 18.00
C ILE A 304 -15.73 -2.67 18.80
N LEU A 305 -14.49 -3.14 19.03
CA LEU A 305 -14.21 -4.31 19.84
C LEU A 305 -14.65 -4.12 21.30
N ALA A 306 -14.45 -2.92 21.86
CA ALA A 306 -14.94 -2.58 23.19
C ALA A 306 -16.48 -2.62 23.26
N ALA A 307 -17.17 -2.05 22.28
CA ALA A 307 -18.63 -2.08 22.20
C ALA A 307 -19.18 -3.51 22.04
N LEU A 308 -18.53 -4.38 21.25
CA LEU A 308 -18.89 -5.80 21.18
C LEU A 308 -18.72 -6.50 22.53
N ALA A 309 -17.65 -6.18 23.27
CA ALA A 309 -17.41 -6.76 24.58
C ALA A 309 -18.47 -6.32 25.61
N GLU A 310 -18.96 -5.07 25.55
CA GLU A 310 -20.08 -4.57 26.36
C GLU A 310 -21.38 -5.35 26.07
N ASP A 311 -21.60 -5.75 24.83
CA ASP A 311 -22.70 -6.64 24.40
C ASP A 311 -22.46 -8.14 24.77
N GLY A 312 -21.34 -8.45 25.42
CA GLY A 312 -20.98 -9.82 25.81
C GLY A 312 -20.45 -10.68 24.67
N ILE A 313 -19.96 -10.07 23.59
CA ILE A 313 -19.38 -10.73 22.41
C ILE A 313 -17.86 -10.59 22.43
N GLY A 314 -17.14 -11.70 22.40
CA GLY A 314 -15.69 -11.72 22.28
C GLY A 314 -15.25 -11.57 20.83
N ALA A 315 -14.32 -10.66 20.57
CA ALA A 315 -13.70 -10.48 19.26
C ALA A 315 -12.18 -10.27 19.39
N ALA A 316 -11.44 -10.50 18.31
CA ALA A 316 -10.00 -10.25 18.23
C ALA A 316 -9.61 -9.72 16.84
N THR A 317 -8.31 -9.56 16.61
CA THR A 317 -7.75 -8.98 15.38
C THR A 317 -6.67 -9.88 14.81
N TYR A 318 -7.00 -11.12 14.42
CA TYR A 318 -6.02 -12.02 13.81
C TYR A 318 -5.79 -11.63 12.34
N PHE A 319 -4.65 -11.08 11.88
CA PHE A 319 -3.46 -10.69 12.65
C PHE A 319 -3.16 -9.18 12.53
N SER A 320 -3.25 -8.50 13.67
CA SER A 320 -2.94 -7.09 13.85
C SER A 320 -2.26 -6.95 15.23
N PRO A 321 -0.95 -6.65 15.29
CA PRO A 321 -0.03 -6.47 14.16
C PRO A 321 0.19 -7.75 13.34
N HIS A 322 0.29 -7.62 12.02
CA HIS A 322 0.70 -8.74 11.15
C HIS A 322 2.19 -9.05 11.35
N LEU A 323 2.69 -10.15 10.75
CA LEU A 323 3.99 -10.73 11.08
C LEU A 323 5.14 -9.70 10.97
N GLY A 324 5.23 -8.99 9.84
CA GLY A 324 6.25 -7.98 9.58
C GLY A 324 6.22 -6.73 10.49
N GLN A 325 5.10 -6.45 11.16
CA GLN A 325 4.95 -5.33 12.10
C GLN A 325 5.44 -5.67 13.51
N GLN A 326 5.56 -6.95 13.85
CA GLN A 326 5.93 -7.39 15.19
C GLN A 326 7.43 -7.15 15.47
N PRO A 327 7.80 -6.78 16.71
CA PRO A 327 9.18 -6.39 17.04
C PRO A 327 10.26 -7.41 16.65
N LEU A 328 10.03 -8.71 16.90
CA LEU A 328 10.98 -9.77 16.57
C LEU A 328 11.26 -9.85 15.07
N PHE A 329 10.24 -9.77 14.23
CA PHE A 329 10.39 -9.90 12.78
C PHE A 329 10.92 -8.62 12.14
N ARG A 330 10.66 -7.43 12.71
CA ARG A 330 11.36 -6.20 12.28
C ARG A 330 12.87 -6.27 12.47
N ASP A 331 13.34 -7.01 13.47
CA ASP A 331 14.75 -7.24 13.75
C ASP A 331 15.33 -8.42 12.94
N ARG A 332 14.60 -9.53 12.87
CA ARG A 332 15.13 -10.83 12.39
C ARG A 332 14.68 -11.26 11.00
N ALA A 333 13.70 -10.59 10.41
CA ALA A 333 13.18 -10.93 9.08
C ALA A 333 13.67 -9.93 8.02
N MET A 334 13.71 -10.40 6.78
CA MET A 334 13.82 -9.56 5.61
C MET A 334 12.41 -9.09 5.20
N LEU A 335 12.15 -7.80 5.40
CA LEU A 335 10.85 -7.19 5.10
C LEU A 335 10.82 -6.60 3.69
N THR A 336 9.73 -6.87 2.98
CA THR A 336 9.38 -6.23 1.70
C THR A 336 8.21 -5.29 1.92
N ALA A 337 7.82 -4.50 0.91
CA ALA A 337 6.61 -3.68 1.04
C ALA A 337 5.37 -4.59 1.08
N THR A 338 4.54 -4.44 2.12
CA THR A 338 3.33 -5.24 2.36
C THR A 338 2.06 -4.40 2.49
N PRO A 339 1.78 -3.47 1.54
CA PRO A 339 0.68 -2.52 1.68
C PRO A 339 -0.70 -3.17 1.78
N VAL A 340 -0.92 -4.35 1.17
CA VAL A 340 -2.20 -5.06 1.30
C VAL A 340 -2.32 -5.66 2.70
N ALA A 341 -1.25 -6.27 3.23
CA ALA A 341 -1.24 -6.79 4.59
C ALA A 341 -1.40 -5.69 5.64
N ASP A 342 -0.74 -4.54 5.47
CA ASP A 342 -0.88 -3.38 6.36
C ASP A 342 -2.34 -2.90 6.42
N GLU A 343 -2.99 -2.79 5.25
CA GLU A 343 -4.39 -2.39 5.13
C GLU A 343 -5.35 -3.41 5.77
N ILE A 344 -5.17 -4.71 5.48
CA ILE A 344 -6.02 -5.78 6.01
C ILE A 344 -5.85 -5.88 7.52
N ALA A 345 -4.62 -5.87 8.04
CA ALA A 345 -4.34 -5.90 9.47
C ALA A 345 -4.94 -4.70 10.21
N ALA A 346 -4.98 -3.50 9.60
CA ALA A 346 -5.61 -2.34 10.21
C ALA A 346 -7.12 -2.51 10.40
N ARG A 347 -7.78 -3.29 9.52
CA ARG A 347 -9.24 -3.41 9.43
C ARG A 347 -9.82 -4.72 9.97
N ILE A 348 -8.99 -5.76 10.13
CA ILE A 348 -9.43 -7.12 10.45
C ILE A 348 -10.07 -7.21 11.84
N VAL A 349 -11.21 -7.89 11.89
CA VAL A 349 -11.89 -8.35 13.10
C VAL A 349 -12.19 -9.84 12.98
N SER A 350 -12.12 -10.55 14.09
CA SER A 350 -12.40 -11.97 14.20
C SER A 350 -13.57 -12.16 15.16
N LEU A 351 -14.69 -12.66 14.63
CA LEU A 351 -15.95 -12.89 15.34
C LEU A 351 -16.08 -14.36 15.78
N PRO A 352 -16.83 -14.66 16.85
CA PRO A 352 -16.90 -15.98 17.44
C PRO A 352 -17.50 -17.03 16.50
N ILE A 353 -16.83 -18.18 16.39
CA ILE A 353 -17.40 -19.45 15.93
C ILE A 353 -16.94 -20.54 16.90
N THR A 354 -17.89 -21.18 17.58
CA THR A 354 -17.59 -22.26 18.55
C THR A 354 -18.42 -23.50 18.24
N ASP A 355 -18.02 -24.66 18.77
CA ASP A 355 -18.73 -25.94 18.55
C ASP A 355 -20.19 -25.89 19.06
N ALA A 356 -20.50 -25.02 20.04
CA ALA A 356 -21.84 -24.87 20.62
C ALA A 356 -22.73 -23.84 19.91
N MET A 357 -22.18 -23.01 19.02
CA MET A 357 -22.98 -21.98 18.35
C MET A 357 -23.93 -22.59 17.33
N ALA A 358 -25.17 -22.08 17.31
CA ALA A 358 -26.14 -22.33 16.26
C ALA A 358 -26.12 -21.18 15.24
N PRO A 359 -26.65 -21.39 14.01
CA PRO A 359 -26.81 -20.32 13.03
C PRO A 359 -27.54 -19.07 13.54
N ALA A 360 -28.51 -19.24 14.45
CA ALA A 360 -29.22 -18.13 15.09
C ALA A 360 -28.31 -17.25 15.98
N ASP A 361 -27.27 -17.82 16.58
CA ASP A 361 -26.29 -17.05 17.36
C ASP A 361 -25.45 -16.14 16.46
N ALA A 362 -25.08 -16.61 15.26
CA ALA A 362 -24.38 -15.79 14.28
C ALA A 362 -25.22 -14.59 13.84
N ALA A 363 -26.54 -14.76 13.69
CA ALA A 363 -27.45 -13.64 13.39
C ALA A 363 -27.44 -12.59 14.53
N ILE A 364 -27.52 -13.02 15.79
CA ILE A 364 -27.46 -12.11 16.95
C ILE A 364 -26.13 -11.34 17.00
N VAL A 365 -25.01 -12.03 16.77
CA VAL A 365 -23.69 -11.38 16.73
C VAL A 365 -23.60 -10.41 15.54
N SER A 366 -24.16 -10.78 14.39
CA SER A 366 -24.19 -9.94 13.19
C SER A 366 -25.02 -8.66 13.42
N ASP A 367 -26.18 -8.76 14.06
CA ASP A 367 -27.04 -7.61 14.38
C ASP A 367 -26.32 -6.62 15.30
N ALA A 368 -25.64 -7.13 16.33
CA ALA A 368 -24.81 -6.30 17.21
C ALA A 368 -23.68 -5.61 16.44
N MET A 369 -22.96 -6.35 15.59
CA MET A 369 -21.89 -5.82 14.76
C MET A 369 -22.39 -4.73 13.80
N ASN A 370 -23.47 -5.00 13.08
CA ASN A 370 -24.07 -4.06 12.12
C ASN A 370 -24.53 -2.78 12.82
N ARG A 371 -25.17 -2.88 13.98
CA ARG A 371 -25.58 -1.73 14.81
C ARG A 371 -24.39 -0.89 15.24
N ILE A 372 -23.34 -1.52 15.78
CA ILE A 372 -22.13 -0.82 16.25
C ILE A 372 -21.42 -0.13 15.08
N VAL A 373 -21.30 -0.80 13.93
CA VAL A 373 -20.73 -0.22 12.71
C VAL A 373 -21.55 0.97 12.23
N ALA A 374 -22.88 0.88 12.26
CA ALA A 374 -23.76 1.99 11.90
C ALA A 374 -23.60 3.19 12.86
N ASP A 375 -23.55 2.93 14.17
CA ASP A 375 -23.34 3.97 15.19
C ASP A 375 -21.99 4.67 15.02
N GLU A 376 -20.92 3.92 14.76
CA GLU A 376 -19.59 4.47 14.52
C GLU A 376 -19.52 5.24 13.19
N ARG A 377 -20.19 4.76 12.14
CA ARG A 377 -20.35 5.51 10.88
C ARG A 377 -21.10 6.82 11.10
N ALA A 378 -22.16 6.81 11.90
CA ALA A 378 -22.92 8.01 12.23
C ALA A 378 -22.09 9.00 13.04
N ARG A 379 -21.25 8.53 13.96
CA ARG A 379 -20.29 9.37 14.71
C ARG A 379 -19.26 10.02 13.79
N LEU A 380 -18.72 9.29 12.83
CA LEU A 380 -17.79 9.84 11.83
C LEU A 380 -18.48 10.79 10.84
N ALA A 381 -19.74 10.54 10.51
CA ALA A 381 -20.53 11.40 9.61
C ALA A 381 -21.01 12.69 10.28
N ALA A 382 -21.07 12.71 11.62
CA ALA A 382 -21.58 13.87 12.33
C ALA A 382 -20.65 15.07 12.09
N PRO A 383 -21.18 16.21 11.59
CA PRO A 383 -20.37 17.40 11.42
C PRO A 383 -19.80 17.82 12.78
N PRO A 384 -18.56 18.34 12.83
CA PRO A 384 -18.02 18.93 14.05
C PRO A 384 -18.98 20.04 14.49
N ARG A 385 -19.63 19.84 15.65
CA ARG A 385 -20.68 20.75 16.12
C ARG A 385 -20.10 22.15 16.37
N GLY A 386 -20.54 23.14 15.59
CA GLY A 386 -20.57 24.55 15.96
C GLY A 386 -19.24 25.30 16.13
N ALA A 387 -18.08 24.71 15.81
CA ALA A 387 -16.80 25.40 15.87
C ALA A 387 -16.43 25.99 14.50
N VAL A 388 -16.21 27.30 14.44
CA VAL A 388 -15.54 27.95 13.30
C VAL A 388 -14.09 27.46 13.30
N ALA A 389 -13.69 26.74 12.26
CA ALA A 389 -12.31 26.30 12.10
C ALA A 389 -11.39 27.50 11.84
N GLU A 390 -10.16 27.45 12.32
CA GLU A 390 -9.17 28.47 11.96
C GLU A 390 -8.71 28.29 10.51
N VAL A 391 -8.57 27.04 10.06
CA VAL A 391 -8.24 26.73 8.67
C VAL A 391 -8.91 25.44 8.23
N VAL A 392 -9.44 25.46 7.01
CA VAL A 392 -9.81 24.24 6.26
C VAL A 392 -8.75 24.01 5.19
N ILE A 393 -8.10 22.84 5.21
CA ILE A 393 -7.19 22.41 4.15
C ILE A 393 -7.95 21.45 3.23
N VAL A 394 -8.06 21.82 1.96
CA VAL A 394 -8.77 21.05 0.93
C VAL A 394 -7.77 20.25 0.11
N GLY A 395 -7.71 18.95 0.34
CA GLY A 395 -6.73 18.03 -0.23
C GLY A 395 -5.62 17.70 0.78
N GLY A 396 -5.49 16.43 1.13
CA GLY A 396 -4.47 15.84 2.00
C GLY A 396 -3.36 15.11 1.24
N GLY A 397 -3.19 15.33 -0.06
CA GLY A 397 -2.05 14.81 -0.82
C GLY A 397 -0.69 15.42 -0.37
N PRO A 398 0.40 15.17 -1.11
CA PRO A 398 1.75 15.66 -0.76
C PRO A 398 1.84 17.17 -0.54
N ALA A 399 1.06 17.97 -1.29
CA ALA A 399 1.02 19.42 -1.12
C ALA A 399 0.24 19.86 0.14
N GLY A 400 -0.89 19.20 0.45
CA GLY A 400 -1.68 19.50 1.65
C GLY A 400 -0.96 19.09 2.93
N THR A 401 -0.33 17.91 2.91
CA THR A 401 0.51 17.45 4.03
C THR A 401 1.79 18.26 4.18
N ALA A 402 2.28 18.93 3.14
CA ALA A 402 3.51 19.73 3.22
C ALA A 402 3.44 20.85 4.28
N LEU A 403 2.27 21.46 4.47
CA LEU A 403 1.99 22.45 5.52
C LEU A 403 2.19 21.85 6.92
N LEU A 404 1.64 20.65 7.12
CA LEU A 404 1.73 19.92 8.38
C LEU A 404 3.18 19.49 8.64
N THR A 405 3.86 18.97 7.61
CA THR A 405 5.29 18.63 7.67
C THR A 405 6.12 19.86 8.06
N ALA A 406 5.92 21.00 7.40
CA ALA A 406 6.63 22.25 7.72
C ALA A 406 6.37 22.67 9.18
N ALA A 407 5.12 22.61 9.64
CA ALA A 407 4.75 22.93 11.01
C ALA A 407 5.43 21.98 12.03
N THR A 408 5.52 20.68 11.75
CA THR A 408 6.21 19.72 12.63
C THR A 408 7.70 20.03 12.77
N LYS A 409 8.38 20.35 11.67
CA LYS A 409 9.81 20.69 11.63
C LYS A 409 10.14 21.96 12.40
N ARG A 410 9.17 22.84 12.59
CA ARG A 410 9.30 24.08 13.37
C ARG A 410 8.69 24.01 14.77
N GLY A 411 8.15 22.87 15.18
CA GLY A 411 7.45 22.71 16.46
C GLY A 411 6.14 23.50 16.57
N LEU A 412 5.56 23.90 15.43
CA LEU A 412 4.34 24.70 15.35
C LEU A 412 3.06 23.86 15.24
N LEU A 413 3.18 22.54 15.02
CA LEU A 413 2.03 21.65 14.80
C LEU A 413 0.98 21.73 15.92
N PRO A 414 1.33 21.72 17.23
CA PRO A 414 0.30 21.79 18.28
C PRO A 414 -0.53 23.07 18.25
N SER A 415 0.04 24.19 17.78
CA SER A 415 -0.68 25.45 17.64
C SER A 415 -1.46 25.52 16.33
N PHE A 416 -0.87 25.02 15.24
CA PHE A 416 -1.49 25.01 13.92
C PHE A 416 -2.67 24.03 13.82
N ALA A 417 -2.60 22.89 14.52
CA ALA A 417 -3.65 21.86 14.49
C ALA A 417 -4.91 22.28 15.27
N ARG A 418 -4.81 23.20 16.24
CA ARG A 418 -5.98 23.67 17.01
C ARG A 418 -6.95 24.40 16.08
N GLY A 419 -8.12 23.79 15.86
CA GLY A 419 -9.12 24.34 14.94
C GLY A 419 -8.80 24.14 13.46
N LEU A 420 -7.87 23.23 13.12
CA LEU A 420 -7.61 22.81 11.74
C LEU A 420 -8.61 21.73 11.33
N VAL A 421 -9.14 21.83 10.12
CA VAL A 421 -9.93 20.76 9.47
C VAL A 421 -9.25 20.38 8.16
N LEU A 422 -8.66 19.18 8.11
CA LEU A 422 -8.10 18.61 6.88
C LEU A 422 -9.17 17.76 6.20
N ILE A 423 -9.43 18.03 4.92
CA ILE A 423 -10.41 17.30 4.13
C ILE A 423 -9.69 16.62 2.96
N GLU A 424 -9.73 15.29 2.92
CA GLU A 424 -9.14 14.45 1.89
C GLU A 424 -10.21 13.58 1.22
N ARG A 425 -10.21 13.59 -0.11
CA ARG A 425 -11.12 12.84 -0.96
C ARG A 425 -10.88 11.34 -0.90
N ASP A 426 -9.62 10.96 -0.76
CA ASP A 426 -9.20 9.58 -0.65
C ASP A 426 -9.31 9.09 0.80
N GLU A 427 -9.25 7.77 0.98
CA GLU A 427 -9.33 7.12 2.30
C GLU A 427 -8.07 7.30 3.15
N VAL A 428 -7.00 7.82 2.56
CA VAL A 428 -5.66 7.93 3.16
C VAL A 428 -5.08 9.31 2.90
N VAL A 429 -4.24 9.78 3.83
CA VAL A 429 -3.57 11.08 3.72
C VAL A 429 -2.16 10.88 3.17
N GLY A 430 -1.62 11.89 2.49
CA GLY A 430 -0.23 11.95 2.01
C GLY A 430 0.06 11.21 0.71
N GLY A 431 -0.73 10.18 0.36
CA GLY A 431 -0.47 9.37 -0.84
C GLY A 431 -0.54 10.14 -2.16
N GLY A 432 -1.62 10.90 -2.36
CA GLY A 432 -1.91 11.57 -3.65
C GLY A 432 -1.76 10.63 -4.85
N ARG A 433 -1.33 11.18 -5.99
CA ARG A 433 -1.05 10.39 -7.22
C ARG A 433 0.41 10.02 -7.42
N LEU A 434 1.34 10.54 -6.60
CA LEU A 434 2.78 10.41 -6.86
C LEU A 434 3.22 8.94 -6.96
N GLY A 435 2.78 8.09 -6.02
CA GLY A 435 3.09 6.66 -6.03
C GLY A 435 2.56 5.87 -7.24
N HIS A 436 1.69 6.48 -8.06
CA HIS A 436 1.12 5.85 -9.24
C HIS A 436 1.93 6.13 -10.51
N TYR A 437 3.01 6.90 -10.47
CA TYR A 437 3.83 7.16 -11.66
C TYR A 437 5.02 6.21 -11.77
N ALA A 438 5.31 5.77 -12.99
CA ALA A 438 6.40 4.88 -13.36
C ALA A 438 7.72 5.64 -13.63
N ILE A 439 7.94 6.77 -12.95
CA ILE A 439 9.09 7.66 -13.16
C ILE A 439 9.84 7.90 -11.85
N ASN A 440 11.08 8.39 -11.98
CA ASN A 440 11.82 8.90 -10.85
C ASN A 440 11.36 10.32 -10.49
N SER A 441 11.37 10.61 -9.19
CA SER A 441 11.18 11.95 -8.66
C SER A 441 12.34 12.85 -9.09
N ASP A 442 12.02 14.12 -9.28
CA ASP A 442 12.98 15.24 -9.38
C ASP A 442 13.60 15.64 -8.03
N SER A 443 13.18 14.97 -6.95
CA SER A 443 13.68 15.12 -5.59
C SER A 443 14.53 13.90 -5.18
N THR A 444 15.59 14.17 -4.43
CA THR A 444 16.53 13.16 -3.93
C THR A 444 15.94 12.35 -2.77
N ALA A 445 16.53 11.19 -2.45
CA ALA A 445 16.15 10.41 -1.28
C ALA A 445 16.28 11.22 0.01
N GLU A 446 17.35 12.01 0.12
CA GLU A 446 17.63 12.91 1.23
C GLU A 446 16.53 13.96 1.37
N THR A 447 16.01 14.49 0.26
CA THR A 447 14.86 15.40 0.27
C THR A 447 13.63 14.75 0.90
N PHE A 448 13.24 13.55 0.45
CA PHE A 448 12.10 12.83 1.03
C PHE A 448 12.31 12.51 2.51
N LEU A 449 13.49 12.01 2.88
CA LEU A 449 13.81 11.65 4.25
C LEU A 449 13.90 12.88 5.16
N SER A 450 14.27 14.06 4.65
CA SER A 450 14.30 15.30 5.44
C SER A 450 12.94 15.78 5.95
N ALA A 451 11.84 15.21 5.46
CA ALA A 451 10.49 15.46 5.98
C ALA A 451 10.27 14.80 7.36
N VAL A 452 10.93 13.67 7.60
CA VAL A 452 10.69 12.79 8.76
C VAL A 452 11.91 12.66 9.66
N LYS A 453 13.11 12.77 9.09
CA LYS A 453 14.38 12.67 9.81
C LYS A 453 14.51 13.80 10.83
N ASP A 454 15.01 13.46 12.03
CA ASP A 454 15.27 14.39 13.13
C ASP A 454 14.03 15.22 13.53
N ASN A 455 12.83 14.68 13.29
CA ASN A 455 11.58 15.35 13.63
C ASN A 455 11.35 15.30 15.16
N ALA A 456 10.81 16.39 15.71
CA ALA A 456 10.48 16.48 17.14
C ALA A 456 9.42 15.45 17.58
N HIS A 457 8.65 14.93 16.63
CA HIS A 457 7.65 13.88 16.83
C HIS A 457 8.28 12.49 16.60
N PRO A 458 8.45 11.66 17.64
CA PRO A 458 9.14 10.36 17.55
C PRO A 458 8.51 9.41 16.52
N GLU A 459 7.19 9.44 16.39
CA GLU A 459 6.44 8.66 15.40
C GLU A 459 6.81 9.05 13.98
N LEU A 460 7.07 10.33 13.67
CA LEU A 460 7.56 10.73 12.36
C LEU A 460 9.04 10.34 12.20
N ALA A 461 9.88 10.59 13.21
CA ALA A 461 11.30 10.24 13.19
C ALA A 461 11.55 8.75 12.93
N ALA A 462 10.71 7.88 13.50
CA ALA A 462 10.78 6.43 13.32
C ALA A 462 10.57 5.97 11.86
N LEU A 463 10.03 6.83 10.97
CA LEU A 463 9.85 6.48 9.56
C LEU A 463 11.17 6.31 8.82
N VAL A 464 12.27 6.89 9.31
CA VAL A 464 13.62 6.68 8.72
C VAL A 464 13.99 5.20 8.74
N ASP A 465 13.72 4.52 9.85
CA ASP A 465 14.02 3.10 10.04
C ASP A 465 12.88 2.16 9.64
N HIS A 466 11.72 2.72 9.27
CA HIS A 466 10.59 1.96 8.74
C HIS A 466 10.93 1.34 7.37
N PRO A 467 10.36 0.17 6.99
CA PRO A 467 10.62 -0.43 5.68
C PRO A 467 10.45 0.53 4.50
N VAL A 468 9.46 1.42 4.53
CA VAL A 468 9.24 2.44 3.49
C VAL A 468 10.34 3.50 3.47
N GLY A 469 10.85 3.92 4.63
CA GLY A 469 11.97 4.87 4.72
C GLY A 469 13.28 4.23 4.28
N ARG A 470 13.52 2.98 4.67
CA ARG A 470 14.66 2.19 4.20
C ARG A 470 14.63 1.96 2.69
N ALA A 471 13.45 1.74 2.10
CA ALA A 471 13.30 1.63 0.65
C ALA A 471 13.77 2.91 -0.05
N VAL A 472 13.28 4.07 0.38
CA VAL A 472 13.75 5.38 -0.12
C VAL A 472 15.25 5.58 0.14
N ALA A 473 15.75 5.21 1.32
CA ALA A 473 17.16 5.36 1.70
C ALA A 473 18.13 4.53 0.85
N ARG A 474 17.69 3.44 0.21
CA ARG A 474 18.52 2.67 -0.75
C ARG A 474 18.92 3.49 -1.97
N HIS A 475 18.20 4.57 -2.27
CA HIS A 475 18.49 5.50 -3.34
C HIS A 475 19.30 6.72 -2.87
N SER A 476 19.88 6.69 -1.66
CA SER A 476 20.75 7.79 -1.18
C SER A 476 21.95 7.96 -2.12
N GLY A 477 22.26 9.21 -2.47
CA GLY A 477 23.27 9.54 -3.48
C GLY A 477 22.86 9.29 -4.94
N ALA A 478 21.68 8.69 -5.20
CA ALA A 478 21.12 8.64 -6.55
C ALA A 478 20.54 10.00 -6.96
N LEU A 479 20.39 10.23 -8.26
CA LEU A 479 19.87 11.49 -8.78
C LEU A 479 18.37 11.72 -8.49
N GLY A 480 17.61 10.66 -8.16
CA GLY A 480 16.20 10.72 -7.81
C GLY A 480 15.69 9.35 -7.32
N VAL A 481 14.48 9.32 -6.77
CA VAL A 481 13.85 8.09 -6.22
C VAL A 481 12.69 7.66 -7.11
N PRO A 482 12.54 6.37 -7.46
CA PRO A 482 11.34 5.89 -8.13
C PRO A 482 10.08 6.28 -7.35
N LEU A 483 9.13 6.96 -8.00
CA LEU A 483 7.97 7.52 -7.30
C LEU A 483 7.09 6.43 -6.67
N PHE A 484 7.03 5.23 -7.26
CA PHE A 484 6.33 4.09 -6.66
C PHE A 484 6.96 3.59 -5.35
N GLU A 485 8.24 3.88 -5.09
CA GLU A 485 8.92 3.61 -3.81
C GLU A 485 8.78 4.77 -2.83
N ALA A 486 8.76 6.02 -3.32
CA ALA A 486 8.56 7.20 -2.48
C ALA A 486 7.10 7.39 -2.02
N GLY A 487 6.13 6.96 -2.84
CA GLY A 487 4.70 7.06 -2.56
C GLY A 487 4.28 6.42 -1.22
N PRO A 488 4.71 5.18 -0.91
CA PRO A 488 4.50 4.56 0.39
C PRO A 488 5.02 5.39 1.57
N LEU A 489 6.21 6.00 1.46
CA LEU A 489 6.74 6.88 2.52
C LEU A 489 5.87 8.13 2.71
N LEU A 490 5.40 8.75 1.62
CA LEU A 490 4.52 9.92 1.70
C LEU A 490 3.18 9.58 2.36
N ARG A 491 2.62 8.40 2.06
CA ARG A 491 1.39 7.89 2.69
C ARG A 491 1.59 7.66 4.19
N GLU A 492 2.61 6.91 4.56
CA GLU A 492 2.94 6.67 5.98
C GLU A 492 3.21 7.96 6.76
N THR A 493 3.85 8.94 6.12
CA THR A 493 4.02 10.27 6.69
C THR A 493 2.67 10.96 6.88
N GLY A 494 1.80 10.93 5.87
CA GLY A 494 0.46 11.50 5.92
C GLY A 494 -0.43 10.91 7.01
N ASP A 495 -0.42 9.59 7.18
CA ASP A 495 -1.23 8.89 8.19
C ASP A 495 -0.79 9.25 9.61
N ARG A 496 0.52 9.37 9.86
CA ARG A 496 1.06 9.85 11.14
C ARG A 496 0.75 11.31 11.39
N LEU A 497 0.83 12.16 10.37
CA LEU A 497 0.42 13.56 10.45
C LEU A 497 -1.07 13.70 10.76
N ALA A 498 -1.93 12.90 10.14
CA ALA A 498 -3.36 12.90 10.42
C ALA A 498 -3.68 12.51 11.87
N THR A 499 -2.98 11.48 12.37
CA THR A 499 -3.06 11.07 13.78
C THR A 499 -2.64 12.20 14.71
N LEU A 500 -1.54 12.88 14.40
CA LEU A 500 -1.01 14.00 15.17
C LEU A 500 -1.93 15.23 15.16
N VAL A 501 -2.52 15.57 14.01
CA VAL A 501 -3.52 16.63 13.89
C VAL A 501 -4.69 16.35 14.83
N THR A 502 -5.21 15.12 14.79
CA THR A 502 -6.33 14.70 15.64
C THR A 502 -5.96 14.74 17.11
N HIS A 503 -4.75 14.28 17.46
CA HIS A 503 -4.21 14.32 18.82
C HIS A 503 -4.12 15.75 19.38
N HIS A 504 -3.78 16.73 18.54
CA HIS A 504 -3.70 18.14 18.93
C HIS A 504 -5.01 18.93 18.77
N GLY A 505 -6.15 18.24 18.61
CA GLY A 505 -7.48 18.85 18.60
C GLY A 505 -7.93 19.39 17.24
N GLY A 506 -7.27 19.00 16.16
CA GLY A 506 -7.75 19.20 14.80
C GLY A 506 -8.68 18.06 14.35
N THR A 507 -9.31 18.23 13.20
CA THR A 507 -10.20 17.26 12.57
C THR A 507 -9.60 16.81 11.24
N VAL A 508 -9.60 15.50 10.98
CA VAL A 508 -9.22 14.93 9.68
C VAL A 508 -10.41 14.16 9.11
N LEU A 509 -10.81 14.52 7.90
CA LEU A 509 -11.95 13.95 7.18
C LEU A 509 -11.45 13.30 5.89
N THR A 510 -11.19 12.00 5.92
CA THR A 510 -10.87 11.18 4.73
C THR A 510 -12.14 10.65 4.07
N GLY A 511 -12.11 10.33 2.78
CA GLY A 511 -13.31 9.94 2.03
C GLY A 511 -14.34 11.08 1.86
N HIS A 512 -13.91 12.33 2.03
CA HIS A 512 -14.74 13.53 1.93
C HIS A 512 -14.21 14.44 0.82
N GLU A 513 -15.08 14.87 -0.08
CA GLU A 513 -14.71 15.83 -1.13
C GLU A 513 -15.36 17.18 -0.88
N VAL A 514 -14.62 18.25 -1.13
CA VAL A 514 -15.17 19.60 -1.09
C VAL A 514 -15.79 19.92 -2.44
N LEU A 515 -17.04 20.38 -2.43
CA LEU A 515 -17.78 20.73 -3.64
C LEU A 515 -17.58 22.21 -4.00
N ALA A 516 -17.64 23.08 -3.00
CA ALA A 516 -17.51 24.51 -3.16
C ALA A 516 -17.09 25.17 -1.83
N THR A 517 -16.56 26.38 -1.92
CA THR A 517 -16.39 27.27 -0.77
C THR A 517 -16.92 28.65 -1.09
N ARG A 518 -17.58 29.28 -0.12
CA ARG A 518 -18.21 30.59 -0.28
C ARG A 518 -17.78 31.51 0.86
N GLN A 519 -17.34 32.71 0.52
CA GLN A 519 -17.07 33.73 1.54
C GLN A 519 -18.40 34.24 2.13
N LEU A 520 -18.51 34.35 3.44
CA LEU A 520 -19.68 34.86 4.15
C LEU A 520 -19.48 36.34 4.56
N PRO A 521 -20.57 37.07 4.85
CA PRO A 521 -20.47 38.37 5.51
C PRO A 521 -19.65 38.27 6.80
N GLY A 522 -18.70 39.19 7.00
CA GLY A 522 -17.78 39.18 8.14
C GLY A 522 -16.46 38.41 7.92
N GLY A 523 -16.20 37.93 6.70
CA GLY A 523 -14.89 37.40 6.29
C GLY A 523 -14.66 35.92 6.62
N LEU A 524 -15.68 35.21 7.12
CA LEU A 524 -15.63 33.75 7.26
C LEU A 524 -15.84 33.06 5.91
N TRP A 525 -15.50 31.79 5.84
CA TRP A 525 -15.74 30.91 4.72
C TRP A 525 -16.72 29.81 5.12
N SER A 526 -17.62 29.43 4.22
CA SER A 526 -18.50 28.26 4.32
C SER A 526 -18.08 27.27 3.25
N THR A 527 -17.59 26.12 3.66
CA THR A 527 -17.11 25.07 2.75
C THR A 527 -18.11 23.92 2.73
N THR A 528 -18.71 23.67 1.57
CA THR A 528 -19.64 22.55 1.36
C THR A 528 -18.86 21.27 1.15
N VAL A 529 -19.00 20.32 2.08
CA VAL A 529 -18.31 19.04 2.10
C VAL A 529 -19.31 17.92 1.79
N ARG A 530 -18.94 17.00 0.91
CA ARG A 530 -19.69 15.78 0.60
C ARG A 530 -18.91 14.55 1.04
N ARG A 531 -19.54 13.69 1.83
CA ARG A 531 -19.01 12.37 2.12
C ARG A 531 -19.22 11.47 0.90
N ARG A 532 -18.16 10.79 0.44
CA ARG A 532 -18.23 9.96 -0.77
C ARG A 532 -18.96 8.64 -0.57
N ALA A 533 -18.97 8.12 0.65
CA ALA A 533 -19.56 6.83 0.98
C ALA A 533 -21.09 6.83 0.83
N ASP A 534 -21.77 7.91 1.22
CA ASP A 534 -23.25 7.99 1.26
C ASP A 534 -23.83 9.24 0.59
N GLY A 535 -22.98 10.15 0.11
CA GLY A 535 -23.40 11.39 -0.56
C GLY A 535 -23.87 12.49 0.38
N THR A 536 -23.85 12.28 1.70
CA THR A 536 -24.29 13.26 2.70
C THR A 536 -23.44 14.53 2.60
N THR A 537 -24.11 15.69 2.67
CA THR A 537 -23.45 16.99 2.62
C THR A 537 -23.60 17.76 3.93
N PHE A 538 -22.57 18.53 4.27
CA PHE A 538 -22.60 19.48 5.39
C PHE A 538 -21.73 20.70 5.10
N GLU A 539 -21.95 21.76 5.88
CA GLU A 539 -21.17 22.99 5.81
C GLU A 539 -20.11 23.04 6.91
N GLN A 540 -18.87 23.34 6.55
CA GLN A 540 -17.78 23.62 7.48
C GLN A 540 -17.44 25.11 7.42
N LEU A 541 -17.64 25.81 8.55
CA LEU A 541 -17.23 27.21 8.67
C LEU A 541 -15.74 27.32 8.99
N SER A 542 -15.04 28.28 8.39
CA SER A 542 -13.64 28.57 8.72
C SER A 542 -13.24 30.04 8.55
N ARG A 543 -12.11 30.45 9.12
CA ARG A 543 -11.50 31.77 8.83
C ARG A 543 -10.64 31.75 7.57
N ASN A 544 -9.95 30.63 7.35
CA ASN A 544 -9.06 30.45 6.21
C ASN A 544 -9.40 29.17 5.45
N VAL A 545 -9.11 29.16 4.15
CA VAL A 545 -9.21 28.00 3.28
C VAL A 545 -7.90 27.85 2.50
N VAL A 546 -7.34 26.64 2.50
CA VAL A 546 -6.15 26.30 1.72
C VAL A 546 -6.52 25.30 0.64
N ILE A 547 -6.34 25.68 -0.63
CA ILE A 547 -6.58 24.84 -1.80
C ILE A 547 -5.31 24.05 -2.11
N ALA A 548 -5.32 22.75 -1.79
CA ALA A 548 -4.24 21.80 -2.01
C ALA A 548 -4.72 20.59 -2.84
N THR A 549 -5.60 20.84 -3.80
CA THR A 549 -6.35 19.80 -4.53
C THR A 549 -5.54 19.07 -5.61
N GLY A 550 -4.24 19.37 -5.75
CA GLY A 550 -3.38 18.78 -6.77
C GLY A 550 -3.64 19.34 -8.17
N GLY A 551 -3.04 18.70 -9.19
CA GLY A 551 -3.19 19.12 -10.58
C GLY A 551 -3.55 17.98 -11.52
N HIS A 552 -4.23 18.29 -12.63
CA HIS A 552 -4.53 17.37 -13.72
C HIS A 552 -4.46 18.06 -15.08
N GLN A 553 -4.59 17.32 -16.18
CA GLN A 553 -4.56 17.86 -17.55
C GLN A 553 -5.90 17.62 -18.27
N PRO A 554 -6.98 18.36 -17.98
CA PRO A 554 -8.33 18.03 -18.47
C PRO A 554 -8.38 17.82 -20.00
N LEU A 555 -8.87 16.65 -20.44
CA LEU A 555 -8.88 16.23 -21.85
C LEU A 555 -9.70 17.17 -22.74
N ASP A 556 -10.84 17.63 -22.25
CA ASP A 556 -11.72 18.60 -22.90
C ASP A 556 -11.00 19.92 -23.20
N ARG A 557 -10.21 20.42 -22.24
CA ARG A 557 -9.35 21.59 -22.44
C ARG A 557 -8.19 21.28 -23.37
N LEU A 558 -7.47 20.19 -23.16
CA LEU A 558 -6.35 19.81 -24.05
C LEU A 558 -6.81 19.71 -25.50
N ALA A 559 -8.00 19.18 -25.74
CA ALA A 559 -8.60 19.06 -27.06
C ALA A 559 -8.92 20.44 -27.69
N THR A 560 -9.23 21.48 -26.89
CA THR A 560 -9.42 22.84 -27.42
C THR A 560 -8.14 23.66 -27.51
N MET A 561 -7.04 23.21 -26.91
CA MET A 561 -5.76 23.93 -27.01
C MET A 561 -5.24 23.92 -28.45
N GLU A 562 -4.77 25.08 -28.89
CA GLU A 562 -4.23 25.24 -30.23
C GLU A 562 -2.75 24.83 -30.31
N VAL A 563 -2.42 24.08 -31.34
CA VAL A 563 -1.05 23.72 -31.73
C VAL A 563 -0.85 24.18 -33.17
N ALA A 564 0.05 25.14 -33.37
CA ALA A 564 0.21 25.84 -34.63
C ALA A 564 -1.14 26.36 -35.17
N GLY A 565 -1.88 27.14 -34.36
CA GLY A 565 -3.13 27.79 -34.79
C GLY A 565 -4.30 26.86 -35.13
N ALA A 566 -4.24 25.57 -34.77
CA ALA A 566 -5.33 24.63 -34.95
C ALA A 566 -5.64 23.87 -33.64
N PRO A 567 -6.92 23.66 -33.28
CA PRO A 567 -7.29 22.89 -32.10
C PRO A 567 -6.77 21.46 -32.15
N LEU A 568 -6.27 20.94 -31.02
CA LEU A 568 -5.74 19.58 -30.95
C LEU A 568 -6.77 18.51 -31.28
N ARG A 569 -8.05 18.73 -30.95
CA ARG A 569 -9.16 17.85 -31.32
C ARG A 569 -9.22 17.61 -32.82
N ASP A 570 -8.99 18.66 -33.60
CA ASP A 570 -9.10 18.62 -35.05
C ASP A 570 -7.88 17.93 -35.67
N LEU A 571 -6.71 18.07 -35.03
CA LEU A 571 -5.45 17.47 -35.49
C LEU A 571 -5.27 16.01 -35.08
N ALA A 572 -5.66 15.65 -33.85
CA ALA A 572 -5.37 14.36 -33.23
C ALA A 572 -6.60 13.43 -33.16
N ALA A 573 -7.81 13.98 -33.10
CA ALA A 573 -9.05 13.23 -32.90
C ALA A 573 -8.97 12.25 -31.70
N ASP A 574 -9.25 10.97 -31.94
CA ASP A 574 -9.22 9.87 -30.96
C ASP A 574 -7.80 9.39 -30.60
N ARG A 575 -6.76 9.91 -31.24
CA ARG A 575 -5.34 9.58 -30.98
C ARG A 575 -4.72 10.41 -29.86
N LEU A 576 -5.50 11.26 -29.18
CA LEU A 576 -4.99 12.15 -28.14
C LEU A 576 -4.91 11.43 -26.78
N MET A 577 -3.72 11.38 -26.21
CA MET A 577 -3.43 10.84 -24.88
C MET A 577 -2.78 11.90 -24.00
N GLN A 578 -3.10 11.91 -22.70
CA GLN A 578 -2.48 12.83 -21.75
C GLN A 578 -1.08 12.36 -21.35
N SER A 579 -0.15 13.29 -21.12
CA SER A 579 1.14 12.90 -20.56
C SER A 579 1.01 12.25 -19.18
N ASP A 580 0.04 12.68 -18.36
CA ASP A 580 -0.26 12.06 -17.06
C ASP A 580 -0.52 10.54 -17.17
N GLU A 581 -1.27 10.11 -18.19
CA GLU A 581 -1.60 8.70 -18.43
C GLU A 581 -0.37 7.91 -18.88
N VAL A 582 0.47 8.48 -19.75
CA VAL A 582 1.70 7.82 -20.23
C VAL A 582 2.68 7.59 -19.08
N LEU A 583 2.78 8.55 -18.15
CA LEU A 583 3.70 8.49 -17.01
C LEU A 583 3.19 7.57 -15.89
N ALA A 584 1.92 7.18 -15.88
CA ALA A 584 1.33 6.33 -14.85
C ALA A 584 1.82 4.87 -14.94
N LEU A 585 1.75 4.13 -13.83
CA LEU A 585 1.97 2.68 -13.79
C LEU A 585 0.99 1.98 -14.74
N GLY A 586 1.52 1.20 -15.68
CA GLY A 586 0.73 0.58 -16.75
C GLY A 586 0.47 1.47 -17.97
N GLY A 587 0.73 2.77 -17.90
CA GLY A 587 0.54 3.72 -19.01
C GLY A 587 1.34 3.33 -20.25
N LEU A 588 2.56 2.83 -20.06
CA LEU A 588 3.39 2.37 -21.17
C LEU A 588 2.87 1.09 -21.84
N ALA A 589 2.20 0.21 -21.09
CA ALA A 589 1.54 -0.96 -21.66
C ALA A 589 0.34 -0.52 -22.51
N GLN A 590 -0.44 0.46 -22.03
CA GLN A 590 -1.52 1.06 -22.82
C GLN A 590 -1.01 1.71 -24.11
N VAL A 591 0.12 2.42 -24.05
CA VAL A 591 0.78 2.96 -25.27
C VAL A 591 1.18 1.82 -26.20
N ALA A 592 1.77 0.74 -25.69
CA ALA A 592 2.14 -0.41 -26.51
C ALA A 592 0.93 -1.10 -27.15
N ASP A 593 -0.18 -1.22 -26.43
CA ASP A 593 -1.45 -1.78 -26.92
C ASP A 593 -2.07 -0.91 -28.02
N LEU A 594 -2.10 0.40 -27.84
CA LEU A 594 -2.58 1.36 -28.85
C LEU A 594 -1.74 1.30 -30.15
N LEU A 595 -0.45 1.00 -30.01
CA LEU A 595 0.48 0.87 -31.13
C LEU A 595 0.62 -0.58 -31.62
N ALA A 596 -0.12 -1.54 -31.06
CA ALA A 596 0.00 -2.95 -31.41
C ALA A 596 -0.34 -3.17 -32.90
N GLY A 597 0.46 -4.00 -33.56
CA GLY A 597 0.31 -4.29 -34.99
C GLY A 597 0.93 -3.25 -35.94
N ARG A 598 1.43 -2.11 -35.43
CA ARG A 598 2.18 -1.13 -36.23
C ARG A 598 3.65 -1.54 -36.34
N ARG A 599 4.17 -1.68 -37.56
CA ARG A 599 5.58 -2.07 -37.79
C ARG A 599 6.60 -0.97 -37.48
N ALA A 600 6.21 0.30 -37.66
CA ALA A 600 7.05 1.47 -37.41
C ALA A 600 6.16 2.64 -36.93
N PRO A 601 5.65 2.59 -35.69
CA PRO A 601 4.71 3.58 -35.19
C PRO A 601 5.33 4.98 -35.12
N LYS A 602 4.52 6.01 -35.36
CA LYS A 602 4.85 7.43 -35.21
C LYS A 602 4.13 8.02 -33.99
N VAL A 603 4.84 8.73 -33.11
CA VAL A 603 4.28 9.40 -31.94
C VAL A 603 4.66 10.87 -31.96
N ALA A 604 3.67 11.76 -31.79
CA ALA A 604 3.90 13.19 -31.60
C ALA A 604 3.74 13.54 -30.12
N VAL A 605 4.79 14.04 -29.47
CA VAL A 605 4.73 14.53 -28.09
C VAL A 605 4.74 16.05 -28.09
N ILE A 606 3.70 16.67 -27.55
CA ILE A 606 3.47 18.11 -27.64
C ILE A 606 3.70 18.76 -26.28
N GLY A 607 4.75 19.58 -26.19
CA GLY A 607 5.10 20.32 -24.99
C GLY A 607 6.61 20.34 -24.75
N GLY A 608 7.11 21.46 -24.20
CA GLY A 608 8.51 21.59 -23.75
C GLY A 608 8.62 21.50 -22.23
N SER A 609 7.92 20.55 -21.62
CA SER A 609 7.86 20.35 -20.17
C SER A 609 8.61 19.08 -19.75
N THR A 610 8.92 18.95 -18.46
CA THR A 610 9.56 17.72 -17.95
C THR A 610 8.68 16.49 -18.22
N SER A 611 7.35 16.60 -18.10
CA SER A 611 6.45 15.49 -18.41
C SER A 611 6.52 15.05 -19.87
N ALA A 612 6.70 15.98 -20.81
CA ALA A 612 6.88 15.68 -22.24
C ALA A 612 8.15 14.85 -22.47
N LEU A 613 9.30 15.32 -21.98
CA LEU A 613 10.58 14.66 -22.17
C LEU A 613 10.65 13.32 -21.45
N THR A 614 10.10 13.22 -20.25
CA THR A 614 10.04 11.95 -19.51
C THR A 614 9.14 10.94 -20.21
N ALA A 615 8.03 11.37 -20.82
CA ALA A 615 7.18 10.48 -21.63
C ALA A 615 7.96 9.92 -22.84
N VAL A 616 8.73 10.76 -23.53
CA VAL A 616 9.64 10.32 -24.61
C VAL A 616 10.65 9.32 -24.06
N ALA A 617 11.35 9.63 -22.97
CA ALA A 617 12.37 8.77 -22.38
C ALA A 617 11.82 7.39 -21.96
N LEU A 618 10.62 7.35 -21.37
CA LEU A 618 9.94 6.11 -20.98
C LEU A 618 9.60 5.24 -22.19
N MET A 619 9.01 5.82 -23.24
CA MET A 619 8.66 5.09 -24.47
C MET A 619 9.90 4.46 -25.13
N LEU A 620 11.03 5.16 -25.13
CA LEU A 620 12.28 4.66 -25.71
C LEU A 620 12.90 3.49 -24.93
N ARG A 621 12.54 3.31 -23.66
CA ARG A 621 13.08 2.30 -22.74
C ARG A 621 12.10 1.15 -22.46
N SER A 622 10.93 1.13 -23.08
CA SER A 622 9.88 0.14 -22.82
C SER A 622 10.39 -1.31 -22.96
N ARG A 623 9.83 -2.22 -22.17
CA ARG A 623 10.09 -3.66 -22.27
C ARG A 623 8.76 -4.45 -22.19
N PRO A 624 8.38 -5.20 -23.25
CA PRO A 624 9.03 -5.27 -24.56
C PRO A 624 9.10 -3.89 -25.26
N GLY A 625 10.12 -3.71 -26.11
CA GLY A 625 10.39 -2.45 -26.78
C GLY A 625 9.32 -2.10 -27.83
N ILE A 626 8.89 -0.84 -27.90
CA ILE A 626 8.09 -0.34 -29.02
C ILE A 626 9.01 -0.18 -30.24
N PRO A 627 8.65 -0.71 -31.43
CA PRO A 627 9.54 -0.77 -32.60
C PRO A 627 9.62 0.56 -33.36
N PHE A 628 10.00 1.65 -32.69
CA PHE A 628 10.18 2.95 -33.32
C PHE A 628 11.28 2.93 -34.39
N GLY A 629 10.94 3.40 -35.60
CA GLY A 629 11.92 3.70 -36.65
C GLY A 629 12.62 5.04 -36.43
N THR A 630 13.47 5.46 -37.37
CA THR A 630 14.11 6.78 -37.36
C THR A 630 13.06 7.88 -37.33
N GLY A 631 13.15 8.80 -36.36
CA GLY A 631 12.14 9.85 -36.14
C GLY A 631 10.76 9.34 -35.73
N GLY A 632 10.64 8.10 -35.26
CA GLY A 632 9.38 7.51 -34.79
C GLY A 632 8.74 8.25 -33.61
N VAL A 633 9.49 9.05 -32.86
CA VAL A 633 8.97 9.93 -31.81
C VAL A 633 9.38 11.37 -32.10
N THR A 634 8.42 12.27 -32.31
CA THR A 634 8.70 13.70 -32.56
C THR A 634 8.24 14.56 -31.39
N LEU A 635 9.17 15.31 -30.79
CA LEU A 635 8.87 16.30 -29.75
C LEU A 635 8.59 17.68 -30.39
N LEU A 636 7.34 18.16 -30.26
CA LEU A 636 6.95 19.50 -30.66
C LEU A 636 7.01 20.46 -29.47
N HIS A 637 7.76 21.55 -29.59
CA HIS A 637 7.93 22.54 -28.52
C HIS A 637 7.98 23.97 -29.07
N ARG A 638 7.61 24.97 -28.25
CA ARG A 638 7.68 26.39 -28.63
C ARG A 638 8.94 27.10 -28.12
N ARG A 639 9.35 26.78 -26.88
CA ARG A 639 10.49 27.40 -26.19
C ARG A 639 11.76 26.58 -26.40
N PRO A 640 12.96 27.19 -26.37
CA PRO A 640 14.23 26.46 -26.35
C PRO A 640 14.27 25.44 -25.21
N LEU A 641 14.90 24.28 -25.46
CA LEU A 641 15.11 23.27 -24.43
C LEU A 641 16.33 23.65 -23.59
N ARG A 642 16.17 23.72 -22.27
CA ARG A 642 17.19 24.29 -21.36
C ARG A 642 17.64 23.22 -20.37
N PRO A 643 18.86 22.68 -20.47
CA PRO A 643 19.39 21.76 -19.47
C PRO A 643 19.81 22.52 -18.20
N PHE A 644 19.55 21.92 -17.02
CA PHE A 644 19.99 22.46 -15.74
C PHE A 644 21.51 22.26 -15.54
N TYR A 645 22.18 23.26 -14.97
CA TYR A 645 23.57 23.16 -14.49
C TYR A 645 23.75 23.75 -13.10
N HIS A 646 24.64 23.13 -12.32
CA HIS A 646 24.97 23.54 -10.95
C HIS A 646 25.94 24.74 -10.89
N SER A 647 26.49 25.17 -12.03
CA SER A 647 27.28 26.40 -12.13
C SER A 647 27.48 26.80 -13.59
N VAL A 648 27.95 28.03 -13.80
CA VAL A 648 28.38 28.55 -15.10
C VAL A 648 29.57 27.75 -15.63
N GLU A 649 30.50 27.37 -14.75
CA GLU A 649 31.68 26.57 -15.10
C GLU A 649 31.28 25.20 -15.61
N ALA A 650 30.30 24.54 -14.98
CA ALA A 650 29.81 23.23 -15.40
C ALA A 650 29.11 23.27 -16.76
N ALA A 651 28.30 24.31 -17.02
CA ALA A 651 27.68 24.52 -18.32
C ALA A 651 28.75 24.68 -19.42
N ARG A 652 29.76 25.50 -19.18
CA ARG A 652 30.86 25.73 -20.12
C ARG A 652 31.75 24.50 -20.30
N ALA A 653 31.96 23.69 -19.26
CA ALA A 653 32.74 22.47 -19.32
C ALA A 653 32.11 21.42 -20.26
N GLU A 654 30.77 21.34 -20.30
CA GLU A 654 30.05 20.50 -21.26
C GLU A 654 29.82 21.20 -22.63
N GLY A 655 30.37 22.42 -22.81
CA GLY A 655 30.25 23.18 -24.06
C GLY A 655 28.89 23.86 -24.27
N PHE A 656 28.04 23.93 -23.25
CA PHE A 656 26.75 24.62 -23.32
C PHE A 656 26.92 26.11 -23.01
N THR A 657 26.63 26.97 -23.99
CA THR A 657 26.79 28.44 -23.86
C THR A 657 25.51 29.23 -24.14
N ASP A 658 24.39 28.55 -24.38
CA ASP A 658 23.08 29.19 -24.64
C ASP A 658 22.41 29.59 -23.31
N PHE A 659 23.00 30.58 -22.62
CA PHE A 659 22.45 31.23 -21.42
C PHE A 659 23.04 32.63 -21.21
N THR A 660 22.32 33.47 -20.47
CA THR A 660 22.66 34.85 -20.11
C THR A 660 22.70 35.05 -18.59
N ASP A 661 23.10 36.22 -18.11
CA ASP A 661 23.08 36.55 -16.66
C ASP A 661 21.68 36.44 -16.05
N ASP A 662 20.62 36.67 -16.85
CA ASP A 662 19.24 36.52 -16.40
C ASP A 662 18.82 35.06 -16.19
N ASP A 663 19.60 34.10 -16.72
CA ASP A 663 19.38 32.66 -16.59
C ASP A 663 20.10 32.03 -15.39
N ILE A 664 20.90 32.84 -14.67
CA ILE A 664 21.65 32.43 -13.48
C ILE A 664 20.84 32.77 -12.24
N CYS A 665 20.64 31.80 -11.36
CA CYS A 665 20.02 32.04 -10.07
C CYS A 665 20.96 32.89 -9.19
N PRO A 666 20.54 34.09 -8.73
CA PRO A 666 21.41 34.97 -7.96
C PRO A 666 21.73 34.44 -6.55
N VAL A 667 20.96 33.47 -6.06
CA VAL A 667 21.14 32.87 -4.72
C VAL A 667 22.08 31.68 -4.77
N SER A 668 21.96 30.81 -5.79
CA SER A 668 22.72 29.55 -5.84
C SER A 668 23.81 29.51 -6.90
N GLY A 669 23.85 30.47 -7.84
CA GLY A 669 24.76 30.44 -9.00
C GLY A 669 24.42 29.38 -10.05
N PHE A 670 23.30 28.67 -9.90
CA PHE A 670 22.86 27.61 -10.82
C PHE A 670 22.30 28.22 -12.10
N VAL A 671 22.58 27.60 -13.25
CA VAL A 671 22.03 28.00 -14.55
C VAL A 671 20.72 27.24 -14.77
N TYR A 672 19.65 27.96 -15.10
CA TYR A 672 18.30 27.42 -15.26
C TYR A 672 17.82 26.63 -14.03
N ARG A 673 17.98 27.19 -12.83
CA ARG A 673 17.63 26.52 -11.57
C ARG A 673 16.20 26.02 -11.54
N LEU A 674 15.24 26.85 -11.96
CA LEU A 674 13.82 26.57 -11.90
C LEU A 674 13.29 26.00 -13.24
N GLY A 675 13.79 26.51 -14.37
CA GLY A 675 13.32 26.13 -15.70
C GLY A 675 14.10 25.02 -16.39
N GLY A 676 15.23 24.58 -15.82
CA GLY A 676 16.13 23.62 -16.44
C GLY A 676 15.69 22.18 -16.28
N PHE A 677 15.80 21.38 -17.35
CA PHE A 677 15.56 19.95 -17.31
C PHE A 677 16.63 19.24 -16.49
N ARG A 678 16.19 18.29 -15.66
CA ARG A 678 17.02 17.46 -14.77
C ARG A 678 16.88 15.99 -15.13
N LEU A 679 17.75 15.16 -14.56
CA LEU A 679 17.67 13.70 -14.64
C LEU A 679 17.62 13.18 -16.08
N GLU A 680 16.74 12.21 -16.35
CA GLU A 680 16.57 11.59 -17.66
C GLU A 680 16.14 12.61 -18.74
N ALA A 681 15.34 13.61 -18.38
CA ALA A 681 14.95 14.68 -19.29
C ALA A 681 16.16 15.54 -19.69
N ARG A 682 17.11 15.79 -18.76
CA ARG A 682 18.38 16.48 -19.07
C ARG A 682 19.19 15.70 -20.08
N GLU A 683 19.42 14.41 -19.83
CA GLU A 683 20.23 13.58 -20.72
C GLU A 683 19.64 13.49 -22.14
N LEU A 684 18.31 13.38 -22.25
CA LEU A 684 17.63 13.40 -23.54
C LEU A 684 17.82 14.76 -24.25
N VAL A 685 17.70 15.87 -23.53
CA VAL A 685 17.90 17.22 -24.07
C VAL A 685 19.33 17.43 -24.52
N LEU A 686 20.33 16.99 -23.75
CA LEU A 686 21.73 17.13 -24.14
C LEU A 686 22.05 16.37 -25.43
N ARG A 687 21.46 15.18 -25.62
CA ARG A 687 21.57 14.43 -26.88
C ARG A 687 20.87 15.12 -28.04
N MET A 688 19.67 15.67 -27.83
CA MET A 688 18.94 16.43 -28.85
C MET A 688 19.73 17.67 -29.30
N LEU A 689 20.38 18.34 -28.34
CA LEU A 689 21.19 19.54 -28.57
C LEU A 689 22.64 19.24 -28.98
N GLN A 690 23.05 17.97 -28.99
CA GLN A 690 24.41 17.52 -29.31
C GLN A 690 25.50 18.19 -28.44
N VAL A 691 25.15 18.47 -27.18
CA VAL A 691 26.06 19.08 -26.21
C VAL A 691 27.10 18.05 -25.79
N ASP A 692 28.36 18.48 -25.63
CA ASP A 692 29.48 17.62 -25.19
C ASP A 692 29.71 16.39 -26.09
N GLY A 693 29.41 16.51 -27.39
CA GLY A 693 29.56 15.41 -28.35
C GLY A 693 28.58 14.25 -28.17
N ARG A 694 27.53 14.41 -27.35
CA ARG A 694 26.49 13.40 -27.16
C ARG A 694 25.70 13.18 -28.45
N ALA A 695 25.69 11.95 -28.96
CA ALA A 695 24.95 11.61 -30.17
C ALA A 695 23.42 11.65 -29.97
N PRO A 696 22.64 12.19 -30.92
CA PRO A 696 21.18 12.12 -30.89
C PRO A 696 20.67 10.67 -30.93
N ASP A 697 19.53 10.40 -30.28
CA ASP A 697 18.83 9.12 -30.49
C ASP A 697 18.15 9.16 -31.87
N PRO A 698 18.48 8.25 -32.81
CA PRO A 698 17.94 8.31 -34.17
C PRO A 698 16.42 8.13 -34.22
N ARG A 699 15.81 7.55 -33.18
CA ARG A 699 14.35 7.37 -33.10
C ARG A 699 13.63 8.66 -32.76
N VAL A 700 14.34 9.69 -32.29
CA VAL A 700 13.76 10.93 -31.78
C VAL A 700 14.04 12.10 -32.72
N ALA A 701 12.99 12.82 -33.08
CA ALA A 701 13.06 14.09 -33.79
C ALA A 701 12.52 15.24 -32.91
N THR A 702 12.94 16.47 -33.20
CA THR A 702 12.42 17.67 -32.53
C THR A 702 11.92 18.67 -33.56
N HIS A 703 10.76 19.27 -33.33
CA HIS A 703 10.22 20.35 -34.15
C HIS A 703 9.89 21.56 -33.28
N ARG A 704 10.56 22.69 -33.55
CA ARG A 704 10.27 23.95 -32.86
C ARG A 704 9.15 24.67 -33.61
N ILE A 705 7.99 24.81 -32.97
CA ILE A 705 6.82 25.46 -33.56
C ILE A 705 7.14 26.94 -33.78
N ALA A 706 7.15 27.37 -35.04
CA ALA A 706 7.57 28.71 -35.45
C ALA A 706 6.49 29.78 -35.25
N GLY A 707 5.21 29.39 -35.17
CA GLY A 707 4.07 30.28 -35.03
C GLY A 707 2.74 29.57 -35.26
N GLU A 708 1.67 30.34 -35.44
CA GLU A 708 0.32 29.81 -35.70
C GLU A 708 0.17 29.24 -37.11
N GLU A 709 1.02 29.61 -38.06
CA GLU A 709 0.96 29.15 -39.47
C GLU A 709 1.88 27.94 -39.76
N ASP A 710 2.40 27.27 -38.74
CA ASP A 710 3.37 26.17 -38.88
C ASP A 710 2.69 24.87 -39.36
N GLU A 711 2.53 24.75 -40.68
CA GLU A 711 1.91 23.57 -41.32
C GLU A 711 2.72 22.28 -41.12
N ALA A 712 4.05 22.39 -40.97
CA ALA A 712 4.90 21.23 -40.68
C ALA A 712 4.57 20.64 -39.30
N ALA A 713 4.38 21.49 -38.29
CA ALA A 713 3.93 21.06 -36.97
C ALA A 713 2.55 20.35 -37.06
N ARG A 714 1.60 20.90 -37.82
CA ARG A 714 0.28 20.29 -38.00
C ARG A 714 0.35 18.94 -38.72
N ALA A 715 1.19 18.83 -39.74
CA ALA A 715 1.41 17.59 -40.47
C ALA A 715 1.96 16.49 -39.55
N ILE A 716 2.95 16.80 -38.70
CA ILE A 716 3.50 15.85 -37.72
C ILE A 716 2.39 15.31 -36.80
N VAL A 717 1.50 16.17 -36.30
CA VAL A 717 0.39 15.74 -35.42
C VAL A 717 -0.65 14.91 -36.18
N ARG A 718 -0.98 15.27 -37.42
CA ARG A 718 -1.92 14.51 -38.26
C ARG A 718 -1.41 13.13 -38.63
N GLU A 719 -0.12 12.99 -38.88
CA GLU A 719 0.52 11.74 -39.31
C GLU A 719 0.88 10.79 -38.17
N ALA A 720 0.87 11.25 -36.91
CA ALA A 720 1.19 10.42 -35.77
C ALA A 720 0.12 9.34 -35.53
N ASP A 721 0.52 8.12 -35.21
CA ASP A 721 -0.39 7.07 -34.75
C ASP A 721 -0.92 7.38 -33.32
N LEU A 722 -0.15 8.12 -32.53
CA LEU A 722 -0.50 8.58 -31.18
C LEU A 722 0.01 10.00 -30.92
N VAL A 723 -0.81 10.83 -30.29
CA VAL A 723 -0.47 12.20 -29.91
C VAL A 723 -0.50 12.34 -28.39
N VAL A 724 0.67 12.59 -27.78
CA VAL A 724 0.79 12.80 -26.34
C VAL A 724 0.83 14.29 -26.03
N ALA A 725 -0.17 14.79 -25.31
CA ALA A 725 -0.24 16.19 -24.91
C ALA A 725 0.31 16.43 -23.51
N ALA A 726 1.35 17.28 -23.42
CA ALA A 726 2.07 17.66 -22.21
C ALA A 726 2.01 19.19 -21.97
N LEU A 727 0.82 19.77 -22.12
CA LEU A 727 0.57 21.23 -22.18
C LEU A 727 0.26 21.88 -20.80
N GLY A 728 0.90 21.38 -19.74
CA GLY A 728 0.77 21.91 -18.38
C GLY A 728 -0.42 21.34 -17.59
N TYR A 729 -0.35 21.47 -16.27
CA TYR A 729 -1.37 21.03 -15.32
C TYR A 729 -2.28 22.19 -14.91
N ARG A 730 -3.52 21.87 -14.56
CA ARG A 730 -4.51 22.77 -13.98
C ARG A 730 -4.92 22.28 -12.60
N PRO A 731 -5.23 23.19 -11.66
CA PRO A 731 -5.69 22.79 -10.35
C PRO A 731 -7.03 22.07 -10.51
N TYR A 732 -7.27 21.05 -9.70
CA TYR A 732 -8.63 20.51 -9.60
C TYR A 732 -9.54 21.62 -9.07
N ALA A 733 -10.51 22.01 -9.89
CA ALA A 733 -11.32 23.20 -9.68
C ALA A 733 -12.16 23.06 -8.40
N LEU A 734 -11.79 23.84 -7.38
CA LEU A 734 -12.68 24.15 -6.27
C LEU A 734 -13.53 25.35 -6.69
N SER A 735 -14.85 25.21 -6.68
CA SER A 735 -15.74 26.34 -6.96
C SER A 735 -15.67 27.33 -5.79
N VAL A 736 -15.32 28.59 -6.09
CA VAL A 736 -15.22 29.67 -5.10
C VAL A 736 -16.32 30.68 -5.39
N ALA A 737 -17.05 31.13 -4.38
CA ALA A 737 -18.13 32.11 -4.53
C ALA A 737 -18.05 33.25 -3.51
N GLN A 738 -18.59 34.41 -3.89
CA GLN A 738 -18.75 35.57 -3.02
C GLN A 738 -19.95 35.42 -2.06
N ALA A 739 -20.11 36.37 -1.13
CA ALA A 739 -21.17 36.35 -0.13
C ALA A 739 -22.60 36.35 -0.69
N ASP A 740 -22.79 36.95 -1.87
CA ASP A 740 -24.08 36.94 -2.59
C ASP A 740 -24.32 35.66 -3.40
N GLY A 741 -23.38 34.70 -3.38
CA GLY A 741 -23.45 33.44 -4.13
C GLY A 741 -22.95 33.53 -5.57
N THR A 742 -22.47 34.70 -6.02
CA THR A 742 -21.88 34.82 -7.36
C THR A 742 -20.55 34.05 -7.44
N PRO A 743 -20.29 33.31 -8.53
CA PRO A 743 -18.99 32.66 -8.73
C PRO A 743 -17.86 33.69 -8.75
N LEU A 744 -16.81 33.42 -7.98
CA LEU A 744 -15.59 34.21 -7.98
C LEU A 744 -14.64 33.63 -9.04
N ASP A 745 -14.49 34.37 -10.13
CA ASP A 745 -13.58 33.99 -11.21
C ASP A 745 -12.12 34.17 -10.76
N LEU A 746 -11.31 33.12 -10.87
CA LEU A 746 -9.93 33.08 -10.38
C LEU A 746 -8.93 33.30 -11.52
N ALA A 747 -7.74 33.83 -11.21
CA ALA A 747 -6.67 34.02 -12.19
C ALA A 747 -6.33 32.73 -12.97
N ALA A 748 -6.43 31.58 -12.33
CA ALA A 748 -6.16 30.26 -12.92
C ALA A 748 -7.09 29.87 -14.08
N ALA A 749 -8.31 30.44 -14.14
CA ALA A 749 -9.26 30.22 -15.23
C ALA A 749 -8.79 30.90 -16.54
N HIS A 750 -7.90 31.90 -16.43
CA HIS A 750 -7.38 32.72 -17.53
C HIS A 750 -5.91 32.43 -17.82
N ASP A 751 -5.49 31.18 -17.65
CA ASP A 751 -4.12 30.69 -17.89
C ASP A 751 -3.00 31.42 -17.10
N ARG A 752 -3.35 32.17 -16.05
CA ARG A 752 -2.39 32.83 -15.12
C ARG A 752 -2.14 31.98 -13.86
N PRO A 753 -1.07 32.25 -13.10
CA PRO A 753 -0.87 31.64 -11.78
C PRO A 753 -2.09 31.82 -10.87
N MET A 754 -2.46 30.77 -10.12
CA MET A 754 -3.58 30.82 -9.18
C MET A 754 -3.24 31.67 -7.96
N VAL A 755 -1.95 31.69 -7.58
CA VAL A 755 -1.48 32.39 -6.40
C VAL A 755 -0.44 33.44 -6.73
N ASP A 756 -0.33 34.42 -5.84
CA ASP A 756 0.77 35.37 -5.82
C ASP A 756 2.04 34.78 -5.18
N PRO A 757 3.14 35.54 -5.10
CA PRO A 757 4.38 35.07 -4.47
C PRO A 757 4.28 34.80 -2.95
N HIS A 758 3.13 35.06 -2.31
CA HIS A 758 2.84 34.76 -0.91
C HIS A 758 1.82 33.62 -0.73
N CYS A 759 1.52 32.88 -1.81
CA CYS A 759 0.55 31.79 -1.86
C CYS A 759 -0.92 32.21 -1.64
N ARG A 760 -1.24 33.50 -1.79
CA ARG A 760 -2.61 34.01 -1.69
C ARG A 760 -3.30 33.83 -3.04
N VAL A 761 -4.50 33.27 -3.05
CA VAL A 761 -5.26 33.02 -4.29
C VAL A 761 -5.68 34.35 -4.91
N LEU A 762 -5.54 34.46 -6.23
CA LEU A 762 -5.82 35.66 -7.01
C LEU A 762 -7.17 35.55 -7.73
N ASP A 763 -7.95 36.63 -7.69
CA ASP A 763 -9.13 36.80 -8.54
C ASP A 763 -8.74 37.07 -10.01
N ALA A 764 -9.74 37.15 -10.91
CA ALA A 764 -9.52 37.50 -12.31
C ALA A 764 -8.91 38.90 -12.52
N GLY A 765 -9.02 39.83 -11.56
CA GLY A 765 -8.34 41.13 -11.58
C GLY A 765 -6.85 41.03 -11.20
N GLY A 766 -6.42 39.93 -10.59
CA GLY A 766 -5.09 39.76 -10.02
C GLY A 766 -4.96 40.27 -8.58
N ALA A 767 -6.07 40.51 -7.89
CA ALA A 767 -6.09 40.91 -6.48
C ALA A 767 -6.14 39.65 -5.57
N PRO A 768 -5.41 39.65 -4.43
CA PRO A 768 -5.45 38.53 -3.50
C PRO A 768 -6.79 38.45 -2.77
N VAL A 769 -7.38 37.26 -2.72
CA VAL A 769 -8.65 36.97 -2.05
C VAL A 769 -8.38 36.72 -0.55
N PRO A 770 -8.96 37.52 0.36
CA PRO A 770 -8.68 37.41 1.80
C PRO A 770 -9.01 36.03 2.39
N GLY A 771 -8.07 35.45 3.13
CA GLY A 771 -8.24 34.16 3.81
C GLY A 771 -8.19 32.94 2.88
N LEU A 772 -7.87 33.12 1.58
CA LEU A 772 -7.80 32.03 0.61
C LEU A 772 -6.36 31.84 0.13
N TYR A 773 -5.83 30.64 0.34
CA TYR A 773 -4.45 30.25 -0.01
C TYR A 773 -4.44 29.05 -0.97
N GLY A 774 -3.35 28.90 -1.73
CA GLY A 774 -3.18 27.78 -2.66
C GLY A 774 -1.76 27.21 -2.65
N ILE A 775 -1.63 25.89 -2.77
CA ILE A 775 -0.33 25.20 -2.75
C ILE A 775 -0.29 24.00 -3.72
N GLY A 776 0.90 23.67 -4.22
CA GLY A 776 1.15 22.48 -5.03
C GLY A 776 1.27 22.72 -6.53
N LEU A 777 1.38 21.61 -7.29
CA LEU A 777 1.78 21.55 -8.71
C LEU A 777 1.01 22.49 -9.66
N ALA A 778 -0.20 22.88 -9.28
CA ALA A 778 -1.09 23.68 -10.12
C ALA A 778 -1.49 25.03 -9.50
N ALA A 779 -0.99 25.36 -8.31
CA ALA A 779 -1.17 26.69 -7.72
C ALA A 779 -0.37 27.75 -8.50
N GLY A 780 0.72 27.34 -9.14
CA GLY A 780 1.53 28.21 -9.97
C GLY A 780 2.43 29.18 -9.20
N PHE A 781 2.83 28.78 -7.99
CA PHE A 781 3.79 29.53 -7.19
C PHE A 781 5.10 29.79 -7.95
N VAL A 782 5.59 31.03 -7.84
CA VAL A 782 6.86 31.46 -8.40
C VAL A 782 7.75 31.92 -7.24
N PRO A 783 8.88 31.22 -6.97
CA PRO A 783 9.82 31.62 -5.93
C PRO A 783 10.39 33.01 -6.15
N TRP A 784 10.63 33.74 -5.06
CA TRP A 784 11.20 35.08 -5.07
C TRP A 784 12.03 35.35 -3.82
N GLY A 785 12.84 36.42 -3.83
CA GLY A 785 13.65 36.83 -2.69
C GLY A 785 14.65 35.75 -2.26
N HIS A 786 14.62 35.37 -0.98
CA HIS A 786 15.55 34.39 -0.39
C HIS A 786 15.37 32.96 -0.95
N LEU A 787 14.20 32.63 -1.50
CA LEU A 787 13.98 31.34 -2.16
C LEU A 787 14.81 31.21 -3.45
N GLY A 788 15.12 32.36 -4.05
CA GLY A 788 15.90 32.49 -5.28
C GLY A 788 15.16 32.01 -6.54
N GLY A 789 15.81 32.23 -7.68
CA GLY A 789 15.29 31.85 -9.00
C GLY A 789 15.94 32.71 -10.08
N GLU A 790 16.15 32.17 -11.26
CA GLU A 790 16.66 32.94 -12.40
C GLU A 790 15.62 33.96 -12.90
N LYS A 791 16.06 35.17 -13.25
CA LYS A 791 15.18 36.28 -13.68
C LYS A 791 14.42 35.96 -14.96
N SER A 792 14.96 35.10 -15.81
CA SER A 792 14.32 34.68 -17.06
C SER A 792 13.20 33.65 -16.86
N PHE A 793 13.03 33.11 -15.65
CA PHE A 793 12.00 32.13 -15.37
C PHE A 793 10.60 32.74 -15.50
N ARG A 794 9.77 32.13 -16.35
CA ARG A 794 8.37 32.50 -16.62
C ARG A 794 7.49 31.25 -16.53
N GLY A 795 7.66 30.50 -15.45
CA GLY A 795 7.02 29.20 -15.19
C GLY A 795 6.58 29.06 -13.72
N GLN A 796 6.45 27.82 -13.26
CA GLN A 796 6.00 27.48 -11.90
C GLN A 796 7.03 26.55 -11.24
N ALA A 797 7.33 26.74 -9.95
CA ALA A 797 8.27 25.87 -9.23
C ALA A 797 7.52 24.75 -8.51
N ASN A 798 7.93 23.50 -8.77
CA ASN A 798 7.18 22.30 -8.37
C ASN A 798 7.99 21.32 -7.50
N GLY A 799 8.86 21.82 -6.62
CA GLY A 799 9.72 20.97 -5.79
C GLY A 799 9.09 20.59 -4.45
N LEU A 800 9.03 19.29 -4.13
CA LEU A 800 8.52 18.77 -2.86
C LEU A 800 9.19 19.43 -1.64
N TRP A 801 10.52 19.59 -1.68
CA TRP A 801 11.28 20.25 -0.63
C TRP A 801 10.77 21.67 -0.35
N LEU A 802 10.47 22.43 -1.42
CA LEU A 802 10.03 23.82 -1.30
C LEU A 802 8.70 23.90 -0.56
N TRP A 803 7.78 22.98 -0.87
CA TRP A 803 6.48 22.88 -0.21
C TRP A 803 6.60 22.46 1.26
N GLN A 804 7.43 21.46 1.56
CA GLN A 804 7.57 20.90 2.91
C GLN A 804 8.42 21.76 3.87
N ASN A 805 9.03 22.82 3.36
CA ASN A 805 9.85 23.74 4.13
C ASN A 805 9.26 25.15 3.98
N ASP A 806 9.85 25.98 3.12
CA ASP A 806 9.61 27.41 3.14
C ASP A 806 8.19 27.81 2.71
N VAL A 807 7.62 27.16 1.69
CA VAL A 807 6.30 27.55 1.17
C VAL A 807 5.17 27.09 2.08
N GLY A 808 5.23 25.86 2.59
CA GLY A 808 4.29 25.39 3.60
C GLY A 808 4.36 26.25 4.86
N LEU A 809 5.57 26.57 5.31
CA LEU A 809 5.77 27.43 6.48
C LEU A 809 5.22 28.84 6.26
N MET A 810 5.38 29.40 5.06
CA MET A 810 4.84 30.73 4.71
C MET A 810 3.32 30.82 4.90
N ILE A 811 2.58 29.76 4.54
CA ILE A 811 1.12 29.72 4.77
C ILE A 811 0.81 29.52 6.25
N VAL A 812 1.56 28.64 6.95
CA VAL A 812 1.41 28.41 8.40
C VAL A 812 1.63 29.72 9.18
N ASP A 813 2.68 30.48 8.86
CA ASP A 813 3.00 31.75 9.51
C ASP A 813 1.96 32.82 9.25
N GLN A 814 1.38 32.89 8.04
CA GLN A 814 0.29 33.83 7.74
C GLN A 814 -0.97 33.49 8.54
N ILE A 815 -1.32 32.21 8.65
CA ILE A 815 -2.48 31.75 9.41
C ILE A 815 -2.29 32.00 10.92
N LEU A 816 -1.13 31.64 11.48
CA LEU A 816 -0.82 31.85 12.90
C LEU A 816 -0.59 33.34 13.23
N GLY A 817 0.06 34.10 12.35
CA GLY A 817 0.30 35.54 12.53
C GLY A 817 -0.98 36.37 12.51
N GLY A 818 -1.98 35.96 11.73
CA GLY A 818 -3.34 36.51 11.80
C GLY A 818 -4.01 36.35 13.18
N GLN A 819 -3.58 35.36 13.99
CA GLN A 819 -4.10 35.18 15.35
C GLN A 819 -3.57 36.22 16.35
N VAL A 820 -2.42 36.85 16.05
CA VAL A 820 -1.80 37.87 16.92
C VAL A 820 -2.36 39.27 16.61
N GLN A 821 -2.74 39.57 15.38
CA GLN A 821 -3.29 40.89 15.02
C GLN A 821 -4.74 41.14 15.52
N GLY A 822 -5.43 40.10 16.01
CA GLY A 822 -6.70 40.25 16.75
C GLY A 822 -6.55 40.72 18.20
N GLY A 823 -5.32 40.87 18.69
CA GLY A 823 -4.99 41.38 20.02
C GLY A 823 -3.73 42.23 19.97
N GLU A 824 -3.92 43.54 19.74
CA GLU A 824 -2.91 44.61 19.78
C GLU A 824 -1.72 44.50 18.81
N ALA A 825 -1.62 45.51 17.96
CA ALA A 825 -0.47 45.75 17.09
C ALA A 825 0.84 45.84 17.89
N ARG A 826 1.81 44.98 17.54
CA ARG A 826 3.23 45.28 17.72
C ARG A 826 3.87 45.52 16.36
N ALA A 827 4.23 46.78 16.14
CA ALA A 827 5.18 47.19 15.12
C ALA A 827 6.58 46.58 15.40
N VAL A 828 7.41 46.57 14.36
CA VAL A 828 8.90 46.65 14.27
C VAL A 828 9.31 45.75 13.08
N ALA A 829 9.57 46.33 11.91
CA ALA A 829 10.84 46.88 11.39
C ALA A 829 11.69 45.82 10.66
#